data_AF-A0A7J7D1D2-F1
#
_entry.id   AF-A0A7J7D1D2-F1
#
_cell.length_a   1.000
_cell.length_b   1.000
_cell.length_c   1.000
_cell.angle_alpha   90.00
_cell.angle_beta   90.00
_cell.angle_gamma   90.00
#
_symmetry.space_group_name_H-M   'P 1'
#
loop_
_entity.id
_entity.type
_entity.pdbx_description
1 polymer ?
#
loop_
_entity_poly.entity_id
_entity_poly.type
_entity_poly.pdbx_seq_one_letter_code
_entity_poly.pdbx_strand_id
1 'polypeptide(L)'
;MPRRRLLLLFFTLSWSLALASSSSGVQLHVYDEYNDQNELTRDCEFERYWDLVWSKPNGTAPPRTNGPGPIGKKKKYKGTLDRMIATEMKVIVQNEEQVELSFTREWNSSLEYTQVPLNIDKRFHYMAISDSRQRYMPLPDDRSPERGQALAYPEAVLLVNPVEPEFKGEVDDKYQYACESKDIGVHGWISNDTGIGFWQISPSNEFRSGGPFKQFLNSHVGPTNLGIFHSTHYAGPDMIIKFEDGEQWKKVYGPIFIYVNSLSERNGNVTSKLWEDAKEQLNKEGQSWPYSFLASEDFPKSNQRGNINGRLLVEDRYVCERKVSAKGAYVGLALPGDAGSWQLESKGYQFWSKTDEDGYFSIDNIRTGEYNLYASIPGFIGDFRYNDLISITGGCSLEVGDLVYKPPRNGSTLWEIGIPNRSAAEFYVLDPNPKLINKLYVHTDRFRQYGLWERYTELHPHQDLVYKIGDDYRKDWFFVQVTRSLDNSTYEGTTWQIKFEFDKGDHNGTYTLRVALATAHVSELQVRINDQNATSPLFSTGIIGNDNTIARHGIHGLYRLYNVDVPGTGILFGARKEQPEQQEQTTGCVCGKKICRIGGKSFRVVVENEEQVEISFTSSWDRSLEGKIVPLNIDKRFHYMAIADNRQRYMPLPDDRLPRRGKELAYPEAVLLVKPVEPEFTGEVDDKYLYSSENRNLKVHGWMCFDPPVGFWQITPSNEFRTGGPLKQNLTSHVGPITLAMFLSAHYVGEDMVLKFKEGEPWKKVFGPVFIYLNSLIDDESPLSLWEDAKQQMWIEEQSWPYTFPQSDDFPQSDQRGNVSGRLRIRDRYVSDDYISAEGAYVGLAPPGDVGSWQLESKGYQFWTKADAEGYFCINDIRTGDYNLYAWMSGFIGDYRYDSVITITAGSDIDMGDLTYEPPRHGPTLWEIGIPDRTAAEFYIPNPNPMYINKLYVNHPDRYRQYGLWERYTDLYPDKDLVYIVGVSDYTKDWFFAHVPRKKDDGSYQATTWQIKFNIDNADQSANYKLLLALATANSAELQVRVNDPEPSPPLFSTGNIGHDNTIARHGIHGIYRLYSVVIPGGQLVEGENTIYLTQAMASSPFEGIMYDYIRLEGPPSSSSLSKQI
;
A
#
# COMPACT_ATOMS: atom_id res chain seq x y z
N MET A 1 29.21 -29.21 -4.20
CA MET A 1 29.95 -28.03 -4.73
C MET A 1 30.78 -27.41 -3.61
N PRO A 2 31.82 -26.57 -3.85
CA PRO A 2 32.41 -25.79 -2.78
C PRO A 2 31.35 -24.83 -2.19
N ARG A 3 31.34 -24.70 -0.85
CA ARG A 3 30.41 -23.83 -0.11
C ARG A 3 30.53 -22.39 -0.61
N ARG A 4 29.42 -21.79 -1.05
CA ARG A 4 29.36 -20.37 -1.46
C ARG A 4 28.62 -19.56 -0.40
N ARG A 5 29.18 -18.41 -0.04
CA ARG A 5 28.66 -17.51 1.01
C ARG A 5 28.23 -16.19 0.37
N LEU A 6 27.17 -15.57 0.90
CA LEU A 6 26.73 -14.22 0.53
C LEU A 6 26.21 -13.50 1.77
N LEU A 7 26.79 -12.35 2.08
CA LEU A 7 26.31 -11.46 3.13
C LEU A 7 25.46 -10.34 2.51
N LEU A 8 24.33 -10.02 3.15
CA LEU A 8 23.48 -8.88 2.80
C LEU A 8 23.40 -7.91 3.97
N LEU A 9 23.71 -6.64 3.70
CA LEU A 9 23.57 -5.49 4.61
C LEU A 9 22.67 -4.44 3.94
N PHE A 10 21.76 -3.85 4.72
CA PHE A 10 20.82 -2.83 4.23
C PHE A 10 20.95 -1.55 5.07
N PHE A 11 21.06 -0.40 4.41
CA PHE A 11 21.27 0.90 5.04
C PHE A 11 20.07 1.82 4.80
N THR A 12 19.60 2.51 5.83
CA THR A 12 18.56 3.55 5.74
C THR A 12 19.06 4.89 6.27
N LEU A 13 18.58 6.00 5.70
CA LEU A 13 18.91 7.37 6.07
C LEU A 13 17.65 8.25 5.95
N SER A 14 17.32 9.03 6.98
CA SER A 14 16.26 10.07 6.97
C SER A 14 16.75 11.39 7.57
N TRP A 15 16.03 12.47 7.27
CA TRP A 15 16.08 13.80 7.89
C TRP A 15 14.65 14.41 7.88
N SER A 16 14.31 15.37 8.74
CA SER A 16 13.03 16.14 8.71
C SER A 16 13.07 17.37 9.67
N LEU A 17 11.98 18.16 9.90
CA LEU A 17 11.93 19.33 10.85
C LEU A 17 10.55 19.75 11.51
N ALA A 18 10.37 19.54 12.83
CA ALA A 18 9.23 19.62 13.83
C ALA A 18 7.84 20.38 13.73
N LEU A 19 6.73 19.64 14.04
CA LEU A 19 5.53 19.94 14.93
C LEU A 19 4.34 20.86 14.45
N ALA A 20 3.04 20.84 14.90
CA ALA A 20 2.16 20.09 15.86
C ALA A 20 0.61 20.35 15.64
N SER A 21 -0.34 19.87 16.49
CA SER A 21 -1.83 19.82 16.27
C SER A 21 -2.80 20.40 17.35
N SER A 22 -4.08 20.74 17.02
CA SER A 22 -5.34 20.50 17.80
C SER A 22 -6.64 21.01 17.10
N SER A 23 -7.85 20.72 17.62
CA SER A 23 -9.13 20.66 16.84
C SER A 23 -10.37 21.40 17.38
N SER A 24 -11.22 21.92 16.48
CA SER A 24 -12.70 22.00 16.59
C SER A 24 -13.34 22.34 15.22
N GLY A 25 -14.60 21.97 14.95
CA GLY A 25 -15.19 22.06 13.60
C GLY A 25 -16.50 22.88 13.51
N VAL A 26 -16.68 23.58 12.38
CA VAL A 26 -17.83 24.46 12.08
C VAL A 26 -18.60 23.95 10.85
N GLN A 27 -19.91 24.19 10.77
CA GLN A 27 -20.77 23.80 9.63
C GLN A 27 -21.34 25.02 8.92
N LEU A 28 -21.32 25.01 7.58
CA LEU A 28 -22.03 25.97 6.74
C LEU A 28 -23.29 25.33 6.17
N HIS A 29 -24.39 26.09 6.15
CA HIS A 29 -25.65 25.72 5.49
C HIS A 29 -25.93 26.72 4.36
N VAL A 30 -26.24 26.21 3.16
CA VAL A 30 -26.83 27.01 2.08
C VAL A 30 -28.30 26.62 2.00
N TYR A 31 -29.19 27.59 2.13
CA TYR A 31 -30.63 27.41 2.03
C TYR A 31 -31.10 27.64 0.60
N ASP A 32 -32.12 26.89 0.19
CA ASP A 32 -33.05 27.26 -0.87
C ASP A 32 -34.39 27.59 -0.18
N GLU A 33 -34.61 28.87 0.14
CA GLU A 33 -35.91 29.35 0.62
C GLU A 33 -36.77 29.70 -0.60
N TYR A 34 -37.44 28.67 -1.15
CA TYR A 34 -38.61 28.89 -1.99
C TYR A 34 -39.74 29.43 -1.12
N ASN A 35 -39.95 30.74 -1.14
CA ASN A 35 -41.13 31.37 -0.58
C ASN A 35 -41.85 32.12 -1.70
N ASP A 36 -43.13 31.79 -1.92
CA ASP A 36 -43.95 32.44 -2.95
C ASP A 36 -44.02 33.95 -2.70
N GLN A 37 -44.13 34.71 -3.80
CA GLN A 37 -44.26 36.17 -3.87
C GLN A 37 -42.96 36.98 -3.64
N ASN A 38 -42.22 37.21 -4.73
CA ASN A 38 -42.11 38.57 -5.31
C ASN A 38 -41.40 38.55 -6.67
N GLU A 39 -41.76 39.50 -7.55
CA GLU A 39 -40.99 39.78 -8.76
C GLU A 39 -39.61 40.35 -8.37
N LEU A 40 -38.53 39.74 -8.88
CA LEU A 40 -37.20 40.33 -8.83
C LEU A 40 -36.60 40.40 -10.22
N THR A 41 -36.97 41.46 -10.93
CA THR A 41 -36.10 42.05 -11.95
C THR A 41 -34.87 42.63 -11.25
N ARG A 42 -33.67 42.12 -11.56
CA ARG A 42 -32.49 42.90 -11.99
C ARG A 42 -31.23 42.07 -12.04
N ASP A 43 -30.41 42.43 -13.01
CA ASP A 43 -29.05 42.01 -13.26
C ASP A 43 -28.22 41.91 -11.97
N CYS A 44 -27.74 40.71 -11.67
CA CYS A 44 -26.77 40.42 -10.62
C CYS A 44 -25.82 39.33 -11.14
N GLU A 45 -24.83 39.74 -11.93
CA GLU A 45 -23.68 38.91 -12.30
C GLU A 45 -22.83 38.66 -11.05
N PHE A 46 -23.17 37.60 -10.29
CA PHE A 46 -22.31 37.11 -9.22
C PHE A 46 -21.26 36.17 -9.80
N GLU A 47 -20.11 36.72 -10.18
CA GLU A 47 -18.90 35.94 -10.46
C GLU A 47 -18.51 35.14 -9.22
N ARG A 48 -18.60 33.80 -9.27
CA ARG A 48 -18.29 32.92 -8.14
C ARG A 48 -17.05 32.06 -8.44
N TYR A 49 -15.91 32.63 -8.06
CA TYR A 49 -14.62 31.96 -8.06
C TYR A 49 -14.42 31.04 -6.84
N TRP A 50 -13.66 29.95 -7.01
CA TRP A 50 -13.25 29.07 -5.92
C TRP A 50 -11.74 28.80 -5.99
N ASP A 51 -11.04 29.00 -4.86
CA ASP A 51 -9.67 28.51 -4.65
C ASP A 51 -9.66 27.40 -3.59
N LEU A 52 -8.74 26.45 -3.76
CA LEU A 52 -8.49 25.36 -2.82
C LEU A 52 -6.98 25.24 -2.59
N VAL A 53 -6.50 26.02 -1.62
CA VAL A 53 -5.12 25.99 -1.13
C VAL A 53 -4.99 24.90 -0.06
N TRP A 54 -4.12 23.93 -0.33
CA TRP A 54 -3.77 22.88 0.64
C TRP A 54 -2.50 23.29 1.38
N SER A 55 -2.53 23.22 2.71
CA SER A 55 -1.40 23.58 3.58
C SER A 55 -1.33 22.68 4.81
N LYS A 56 -0.15 22.68 5.45
CA LYS A 56 0.16 21.93 6.66
C LYS A 56 -0.06 22.82 7.90
N PRO A 57 -0.66 22.32 9.00
CA PRO A 57 -0.93 23.10 10.21
C PRO A 57 0.32 23.33 11.08
N ASN A 58 0.41 24.53 11.68
CA ASN A 58 1.37 24.87 12.75
C ASN A 58 0.64 24.91 14.10
N GLY A 59 1.19 24.30 15.16
CA GLY A 59 0.40 23.94 16.36
C GLY A 59 0.62 24.79 17.63
N THR A 60 -0.35 24.69 18.56
CA THR A 60 -0.18 24.60 20.04
C THR A 60 -1.56 24.39 20.73
N ALA A 61 -1.56 23.80 21.93
CA ALA A 61 -2.71 23.58 22.85
C ALA A 61 -2.34 24.13 24.25
N PRO A 62 -3.17 24.15 25.35
CA PRO A 62 -4.44 23.44 25.69
C PRO A 62 -5.49 24.41 26.36
N PRO A 63 -6.45 24.08 27.29
CA PRO A 63 -6.91 22.81 27.89
C PRO A 63 -8.46 22.55 27.95
N ARG A 64 -8.83 21.41 28.57
CA ARG A 64 -10.16 20.76 28.69
C ARG A 64 -11.26 21.55 29.44
N THR A 65 -12.54 21.21 29.22
CA THR A 65 -13.43 20.63 30.28
C THR A 65 -14.83 20.14 29.80
N ASN A 66 -15.29 19.05 30.44
CA ASN A 66 -16.67 18.63 30.79
C ASN A 66 -17.75 18.27 29.72
N GLY A 67 -18.43 17.13 29.96
CA GLY A 67 -19.70 16.70 29.32
C GLY A 67 -20.94 17.23 30.07
N PRO A 68 -22.07 16.51 30.21
CA PRO A 68 -22.38 15.12 29.80
C PRO A 68 -23.73 14.95 29.04
N GLY A 69 -24.06 13.72 28.61
CA GLY A 69 -25.46 13.26 28.48
C GLY A 69 -25.89 12.69 27.11
N PRO A 70 -26.90 11.79 27.06
CA PRO A 70 -26.94 10.74 26.02
C PRO A 70 -28.26 10.66 25.22
N ILE A 71 -28.22 10.75 23.88
CA ILE A 71 -29.39 10.43 23.04
C ILE A 71 -29.02 9.70 21.74
N GLY A 72 -29.41 8.41 21.67
CA GLY A 72 -29.98 7.76 20.48
C GLY A 72 -29.13 7.58 19.20
N LYS A 73 -28.86 6.31 18.84
CA LYS A 73 -28.47 5.93 17.48
C LYS A 73 -29.58 6.29 16.47
N LYS A 74 -29.51 7.47 15.84
CA LYS A 74 -30.17 7.72 14.55
C LYS A 74 -29.23 7.31 13.42
N LYS A 75 -29.66 6.36 12.58
CA LYS A 75 -29.12 6.22 11.22
C LYS A 75 -29.31 7.57 10.51
N LYS A 76 -28.25 8.37 10.39
CA LYS A 76 -28.26 9.53 9.49
C LYS A 76 -28.10 9.02 8.07
N TYR A 77 -29.23 8.82 7.38
CA TYR A 77 -29.28 9.22 5.98
C TYR A 77 -28.88 10.70 5.94
N LYS A 78 -27.66 11.00 5.50
CA LYS A 78 -27.27 12.38 5.20
C LYS A 78 -28.04 12.77 3.94
N GLY A 79 -28.89 13.78 4.05
CA GLY A 79 -29.60 14.35 2.90
C GLY A 79 -28.63 14.81 1.81
N THR A 80 -29.11 14.70 0.57
CA THR A 80 -28.43 15.00 -0.69
C THR A 80 -28.14 16.48 -0.87
N LEU A 81 -27.04 16.95 -0.27
CA LEU A 81 -26.39 18.22 -0.56
C LEU A 81 -24.88 18.02 -0.45
N ASP A 82 -24.13 18.53 -1.43
CA ASP A 82 -22.67 18.48 -1.42
C ASP A 82 -22.06 19.38 -0.36
N ARG A 83 -20.90 18.97 0.14
CA ARG A 83 -20.26 19.58 1.31
C ARG A 83 -18.76 19.67 1.07
N MET A 84 -18.25 20.89 0.93
CA MET A 84 -16.82 21.12 1.12
C MET A 84 -16.50 20.96 2.61
N ILE A 85 -15.72 19.94 2.93
CA ILE A 85 -15.26 19.65 4.29
C ILE A 85 -14.05 20.55 4.55
N ALA A 86 -14.20 21.51 5.45
CA ALA A 86 -13.14 22.43 5.88
C ALA A 86 -13.00 22.41 7.40
N THR A 87 -11.79 22.66 7.91
CA THR A 87 -11.53 22.86 9.34
C THR A 87 -11.70 24.32 9.75
N GLU A 88 -11.47 25.26 8.83
CA GLU A 88 -11.59 26.70 9.05
C GLU A 88 -12.14 27.39 7.78
N MET A 89 -12.87 28.49 7.98
CA MET A 89 -13.38 29.37 6.92
C MET A 89 -12.96 30.80 7.23
N LYS A 90 -12.47 31.53 6.22
CA LYS A 90 -12.11 32.95 6.29
C LYS A 90 -12.78 33.72 5.16
N VAL A 91 -13.24 34.94 5.46
CA VAL A 91 -13.52 35.96 4.44
C VAL A 91 -12.20 36.68 4.20
N ILE A 92 -11.64 36.56 2.99
CA ILE A 92 -10.38 37.24 2.62
C ILE A 92 -10.71 38.67 2.14
N VAL A 93 -11.75 38.81 1.30
CA VAL A 93 -12.26 40.10 0.82
C VAL A 93 -13.77 40.12 0.93
N GLN A 94 -14.32 41.26 1.32
CA GLN A 94 -15.74 41.57 1.19
C GLN A 94 -15.88 43.06 0.89
N ASN A 95 -16.33 43.40 -0.31
CA ASN A 95 -16.70 44.76 -0.71
C ASN A 95 -17.96 44.70 -1.60
N GLU A 96 -18.32 45.81 -2.26
CA GLU A 96 -19.52 45.87 -3.11
C GLU A 96 -19.40 45.08 -4.44
N GLU A 97 -18.17 44.74 -4.85
CA GLU A 97 -17.86 44.11 -6.14
C GLU A 97 -17.50 42.62 -6.01
N GLN A 98 -16.91 42.19 -4.88
CA GLN A 98 -16.49 40.80 -4.67
C GLN A 98 -16.57 40.33 -3.20
N VAL A 99 -16.75 39.02 -3.05
CA VAL A 99 -16.59 38.28 -1.79
C VAL A 99 -15.66 37.09 -2.03
N GLU A 100 -14.48 37.11 -1.42
CA GLU A 100 -13.51 36.01 -1.47
C GLU A 100 -13.56 35.20 -0.17
N LEU A 101 -13.82 33.89 -0.31
CA LEU A 101 -13.91 32.95 0.81
C LEU A 101 -12.81 31.90 0.69
N SER A 102 -12.04 31.72 1.76
CA SER A 102 -11.06 30.65 1.87
C SER A 102 -11.53 29.58 2.84
N PHE A 103 -11.40 28.32 2.40
CA PHE A 103 -11.76 27.12 3.15
C PHE A 103 -10.51 26.26 3.30
N THR A 104 -9.89 26.29 4.47
CA THR A 104 -8.70 25.49 4.74
C THR A 104 -9.10 24.15 5.36
N ARG A 105 -8.38 23.09 4.98
CA ARG A 105 -8.43 21.78 5.65
C ARG A 105 -7.03 21.20 5.68
N GLU A 106 -6.71 20.47 6.75
CA GLU A 106 -5.46 19.70 6.81
C GLU A 106 -5.45 18.65 5.68
N TRP A 107 -4.37 18.65 4.89
CA TRP A 107 -4.16 17.63 3.87
C TRP A 107 -3.64 16.33 4.49
N ASN A 108 -4.13 15.19 4.00
CA ASN A 108 -3.80 13.85 4.47
C ASN A 108 -3.64 12.94 3.24
N SER A 109 -2.59 12.11 3.21
CA SER A 109 -2.27 11.21 2.09
C SER A 109 -3.34 10.14 1.79
N SER A 110 -4.24 9.84 2.73
CA SER A 110 -5.41 8.99 2.47
C SER A 110 -6.52 9.68 1.67
N LEU A 111 -6.40 10.99 1.39
CA LEU A 111 -7.22 11.71 0.41
C LEU A 111 -6.64 11.46 -0.99
N GLU A 112 -6.71 10.22 -1.46
CA GLU A 112 -6.09 9.72 -2.71
C GLU A 112 -6.54 10.45 -4.00
N TYR A 113 -7.52 11.35 -3.91
CA TYR A 113 -8.07 12.10 -5.03
C TYR A 113 -8.35 13.57 -4.64
N THR A 114 -7.74 14.52 -5.34
CA THR A 114 -8.14 15.94 -5.27
C THR A 114 -9.22 16.22 -6.31
N GLN A 115 -10.47 16.05 -5.88
CA GLN A 115 -11.67 16.27 -6.70
C GLN A 115 -12.60 17.27 -6.02
N VAL A 116 -13.25 18.10 -6.83
CA VAL A 116 -14.45 18.87 -6.43
C VAL A 116 -15.63 18.31 -7.22
N PRO A 117 -16.35 17.31 -6.69
CA PRO A 117 -17.64 16.93 -7.26
C PRO A 117 -18.67 18.03 -6.95
N LEU A 118 -19.48 18.35 -7.96
CA LEU A 118 -20.65 19.22 -7.82
C LEU A 118 -21.88 18.49 -8.35
N ASN A 119 -22.70 17.99 -7.43
CA ASN A 119 -24.03 17.46 -7.67
C ASN A 119 -24.99 18.63 -7.87
N ILE A 120 -25.41 18.80 -9.11
CA ILE A 120 -26.32 19.84 -9.56
C ILE A 120 -27.76 19.32 -9.42
N ASP A 121 -28.72 20.25 -9.36
CA ASP A 121 -30.14 19.95 -9.25
C ASP A 121 -30.63 18.97 -10.33
N LYS A 122 -31.54 18.05 -9.97
CA LYS A 122 -32.07 17.03 -10.89
C LYS A 122 -32.68 17.63 -12.17
N ARG A 123 -33.16 18.88 -12.19
CA ARG A 123 -33.68 19.58 -13.38
C ARG A 123 -32.69 19.72 -14.54
N PHE A 124 -31.40 19.47 -14.31
CA PHE A 124 -30.36 19.46 -15.32
C PHE A 124 -30.20 18.04 -15.89
N HIS A 125 -30.64 17.81 -17.12
CA HIS A 125 -30.65 16.47 -17.74
C HIS A 125 -29.71 16.34 -18.94
N TYR A 126 -29.24 17.45 -19.51
CA TYR A 126 -28.45 17.45 -20.74
C TYR A 126 -27.00 17.84 -20.45
N MET A 127 -26.06 16.92 -20.66
CA MET A 127 -24.62 17.13 -20.47
C MET A 127 -23.99 17.64 -21.77
N ALA A 128 -23.06 18.58 -21.68
CA ALA A 128 -22.15 18.95 -22.75
C ALA A 128 -20.69 19.04 -22.24
N ILE A 129 -19.80 18.24 -22.85
CA ILE A 129 -18.35 18.21 -22.52
C ILE A 129 -17.44 18.55 -23.72
N SER A 130 -17.97 18.53 -24.94
CA SER A 130 -17.34 19.06 -26.16
C SER A 130 -18.40 19.20 -27.26
N ASP A 131 -18.10 19.88 -28.37
CA ASP A 131 -19.04 20.03 -29.51
C ASP A 131 -19.56 18.68 -30.04
N SER A 132 -18.71 17.64 -30.01
CA SER A 132 -19.03 16.27 -30.45
C SER A 132 -19.61 15.34 -29.37
N ARG A 133 -19.66 15.77 -28.09
CA ARG A 133 -20.06 14.92 -26.95
C ARG A 133 -21.05 15.66 -26.06
N GLN A 134 -22.31 15.64 -26.50
CA GLN A 134 -23.45 16.21 -25.78
C GLN A 134 -24.64 15.27 -25.89
N ARG A 135 -25.41 15.08 -24.81
CA ARG A 135 -26.63 14.24 -24.80
C ARG A 135 -27.49 14.50 -23.57
N TYR A 136 -28.76 14.08 -23.64
CA TYR A 136 -29.49 13.70 -22.44
C TYR A 136 -28.80 12.50 -21.77
N MET A 137 -28.62 12.58 -20.46
CA MET A 137 -27.92 11.57 -19.68
C MET A 137 -28.90 10.70 -18.91
N PRO A 138 -28.60 9.40 -18.73
CA PRO A 138 -29.33 8.58 -17.76
C PRO A 138 -29.20 9.17 -16.35
N LEU A 139 -30.22 8.95 -15.54
CA LEU A 139 -30.24 9.27 -14.12
C LEU A 139 -29.75 8.09 -13.27
N PRO A 140 -29.32 8.29 -12.02
CA PRO A 140 -28.88 7.21 -11.15
C PRO A 140 -29.94 6.11 -10.97
N ASP A 141 -31.22 6.47 -11.04
CA ASP A 141 -32.35 5.53 -10.92
C ASP A 141 -32.42 4.56 -12.11
N ASP A 142 -32.01 4.98 -13.33
CA ASP A 142 -31.93 4.12 -14.53
C ASP A 142 -30.93 2.97 -14.36
N ARG A 143 -29.87 3.20 -13.56
CA ARG A 143 -28.80 2.25 -13.25
C ARG A 143 -29.08 1.38 -12.02
N SER A 144 -30.20 1.57 -11.33
CA SER A 144 -30.55 0.81 -10.14
C SER A 144 -30.56 -0.71 -10.42
N PRO A 145 -30.26 -1.60 -9.45
CA PRO A 145 -30.17 -3.05 -9.71
C PRO A 145 -31.45 -3.73 -10.25
N GLU A 146 -32.59 -3.06 -10.17
CA GLU A 146 -33.88 -3.50 -10.74
C GLU A 146 -34.04 -3.13 -12.24
N ARG A 147 -33.20 -2.23 -12.75
CA ARG A 147 -33.32 -1.57 -14.05
C ARG A 147 -32.04 -1.67 -14.90
N GLY A 148 -30.89 -1.69 -14.26
CA GLY A 148 -29.58 -1.84 -14.87
C GLY A 148 -28.90 -3.14 -14.46
N GLN A 149 -28.03 -3.65 -15.33
CA GLN A 149 -27.17 -4.80 -15.09
C GLN A 149 -25.71 -4.34 -15.08
N ALA A 150 -25.01 -4.51 -13.96
CA ALA A 150 -23.56 -4.31 -13.91
C ALA A 150 -22.83 -5.30 -14.82
N LEU A 151 -21.79 -4.81 -15.50
CA LEU A 151 -20.95 -5.58 -16.43
C LEU A 151 -19.63 -5.98 -15.74
N ALA A 152 -18.51 -6.09 -16.46
CA ALA A 152 -17.25 -6.62 -15.91
C ALA A 152 -16.63 -5.79 -14.77
N TYR A 153 -17.07 -4.53 -14.60
CA TYR A 153 -16.71 -3.66 -13.48
C TYR A 153 -17.91 -2.77 -13.11
N PRO A 154 -18.05 -2.33 -11.83
CA PRO A 154 -19.29 -1.75 -11.32
C PRO A 154 -19.68 -0.41 -11.97
N GLU A 155 -18.73 0.30 -12.58
CA GLU A 155 -19.04 1.56 -13.28
C GLU A 155 -19.68 1.38 -14.65
N ALA A 156 -19.55 0.22 -15.31
CA ALA A 156 -20.23 -0.07 -16.56
C ALA A 156 -21.56 -0.79 -16.30
N VAL A 157 -22.68 -0.14 -16.65
CA VAL A 157 -24.03 -0.66 -16.42
C VAL A 157 -24.81 -0.67 -17.73
N LEU A 158 -25.30 -1.85 -18.13
CA LEU A 158 -26.27 -2.01 -19.21
C LEU A 158 -27.66 -1.62 -18.72
N LEU A 159 -28.31 -0.68 -19.39
CA LEU A 159 -29.64 -0.16 -19.05
C LEU A 159 -30.73 -1.08 -19.63
N VAL A 160 -31.12 -2.11 -18.87
CA VAL A 160 -32.05 -3.17 -19.31
C VAL A 160 -33.50 -2.68 -19.33
N ASN A 161 -33.91 -1.93 -18.30
CA ASN A 161 -35.26 -1.39 -18.14
C ASN A 161 -35.23 -0.02 -17.42
N PRO A 162 -34.55 0.99 -18.01
CA PRO A 162 -34.48 2.34 -17.44
C PRO A 162 -35.86 2.96 -17.21
N VAL A 163 -35.91 3.98 -16.36
CA VAL A 163 -37.06 4.88 -16.22
C VAL A 163 -37.28 5.60 -17.55
N GLU A 164 -36.21 6.15 -18.14
CA GLU A 164 -36.25 6.80 -19.45
C GLU A 164 -36.07 5.78 -20.59
N PRO A 165 -37.12 5.44 -21.36
CA PRO A 165 -37.09 4.30 -22.28
C PRO A 165 -36.11 4.47 -23.45
N GLU A 166 -35.71 5.71 -23.77
CA GLU A 166 -34.78 6.01 -24.85
C GLU A 166 -33.37 5.47 -24.61
N PHE A 167 -32.94 5.32 -23.34
CA PHE A 167 -31.63 4.76 -22.99
C PHE A 167 -31.62 3.22 -22.95
N LYS A 168 -32.75 2.56 -23.21
CA LYS A 168 -32.86 1.11 -23.13
C LYS A 168 -31.90 0.42 -24.10
N GLY A 169 -31.13 -0.54 -23.57
CA GLY A 169 -30.10 -1.27 -24.31
C GLY A 169 -28.78 -0.53 -24.45
N GLU A 170 -28.61 0.65 -23.82
CA GLU A 170 -27.31 1.33 -23.79
C GLU A 170 -26.46 0.90 -22.59
N VAL A 171 -25.14 1.00 -22.73
CA VAL A 171 -24.18 0.92 -21.61
C VAL A 171 -23.78 2.32 -21.19
N ASP A 172 -23.99 2.62 -19.91
CA ASP A 172 -23.52 3.85 -19.27
C ASP A 172 -22.30 3.57 -18.39
N ASP A 173 -21.22 4.31 -18.63
CA ASP A 173 -19.98 4.26 -17.86
C ASP A 173 -19.33 5.64 -17.74
N LYS A 174 -18.96 6.02 -16.51
CA LYS A 174 -18.35 7.32 -16.20
C LYS A 174 -17.07 7.58 -17.01
N TYR A 175 -16.29 6.55 -17.32
CA TYR A 175 -15.02 6.69 -18.03
C TYR A 175 -15.21 7.11 -19.51
N GLN A 176 -16.41 6.92 -20.09
CA GLN A 176 -16.71 7.39 -21.45
C GLN A 176 -16.67 8.93 -21.55
N TYR A 177 -16.99 9.61 -20.45
CA TYR A 177 -17.02 11.08 -20.31
C TYR A 177 -15.67 11.69 -19.91
N ALA A 178 -14.56 10.95 -20.09
CA ALA A 178 -13.21 11.45 -19.88
C ALA A 178 -12.72 12.30 -21.05
N CYS A 179 -11.99 13.38 -20.75
CA CYS A 179 -11.31 14.23 -21.74
C CYS A 179 -9.81 14.31 -21.42
N GLU A 180 -8.99 14.56 -22.44
CA GLU A 180 -7.56 14.85 -22.27
C GLU A 180 -7.38 16.24 -21.64
N SER A 181 -6.34 16.43 -20.82
CA SER A 181 -6.04 17.70 -20.16
C SER A 181 -6.05 18.89 -21.13
N LYS A 182 -5.48 18.71 -22.33
CA LYS A 182 -5.44 19.72 -23.40
C LYS A 182 -6.78 20.14 -23.99
N ASP A 183 -7.83 19.31 -23.85
CA ASP A 183 -9.16 19.54 -24.45
C ASP A 183 -10.19 20.02 -23.42
N ILE A 184 -9.81 20.12 -22.13
CA ILE A 184 -10.72 20.56 -21.06
C ILE A 184 -10.57 22.06 -20.85
N GLY A 185 -11.47 22.82 -21.49
CA GLY A 185 -11.66 24.25 -21.26
C GLY A 185 -12.99 24.55 -20.56
N VAL A 186 -14.11 24.09 -21.11
CA VAL A 186 -15.46 24.26 -20.53
C VAL A 186 -16.28 22.97 -20.64
N HIS A 187 -16.99 22.61 -19.58
CA HIS A 187 -17.95 21.50 -19.58
C HIS A 187 -19.04 21.70 -18.52
N GLY A 188 -20.21 21.11 -18.73
CA GLY A 188 -21.34 21.35 -17.86
C GLY A 188 -22.65 20.71 -18.28
N TRP A 189 -23.73 21.30 -17.77
CA TRP A 189 -25.07 20.75 -17.76
C TRP A 189 -26.13 21.80 -18.10
N ILE A 190 -27.19 21.38 -18.78
CA ILE A 190 -28.29 22.24 -19.22
C ILE A 190 -29.62 21.71 -18.69
N SER A 191 -30.43 22.62 -18.16
CA SER A 191 -31.84 22.42 -17.85
C SER A 191 -32.69 23.07 -18.93
N ASN A 192 -33.20 22.27 -19.88
CA ASN A 192 -34.01 22.78 -20.99
C ASN A 192 -35.34 23.38 -20.51
N ASP A 193 -35.96 22.81 -19.47
CA ASP A 193 -37.24 23.26 -18.92
C ASP A 193 -37.15 24.65 -18.26
N THR A 194 -35.99 25.00 -17.70
CA THR A 194 -35.73 26.32 -17.11
C THR A 194 -34.98 27.26 -18.05
N GLY A 195 -34.33 26.73 -19.10
CA GLY A 195 -33.50 27.50 -20.02
C GLY A 195 -32.20 27.99 -19.37
N ILE A 196 -31.63 27.21 -18.45
CA ILE A 196 -30.44 27.54 -17.65
C ILE A 196 -29.31 26.55 -17.96
N GLY A 197 -28.09 27.07 -18.14
CA GLY A 197 -26.85 26.28 -18.19
C GLY A 197 -26.02 26.47 -16.93
N PHE A 198 -25.33 25.40 -16.51
CA PHE A 198 -24.35 25.40 -15.42
C PHE A 198 -23.03 24.85 -15.96
N TRP A 199 -21.96 25.63 -15.84
CA TRP A 199 -20.69 25.38 -16.52
C TRP A 199 -19.51 25.47 -15.56
N GLN A 200 -18.55 24.58 -15.75
CA GLN A 200 -17.24 24.65 -15.14
C GLN A 200 -16.22 25.07 -16.21
N ILE A 201 -15.56 26.20 -16.00
CA ILE A 201 -14.57 26.79 -16.90
C ILE A 201 -13.18 26.68 -16.25
N SER A 202 -12.18 26.27 -17.03
CA SER A 202 -10.76 26.21 -16.66
C SER A 202 -9.95 27.03 -17.67
N PRO A 203 -9.69 28.33 -17.44
CA PRO A 203 -8.92 29.16 -18.37
C PRO A 203 -7.42 28.81 -18.40
N SER A 204 -6.95 28.04 -17.42
CA SER A 204 -5.61 27.46 -17.39
C SER A 204 -5.67 26.03 -16.86
N ASN A 205 -4.79 25.18 -17.37
CA ASN A 205 -4.60 23.80 -16.90
C ASN A 205 -3.29 23.63 -16.12
N GLU A 206 -2.63 24.73 -15.69
CA GLU A 206 -1.28 24.73 -15.08
C GLU A 206 -1.11 23.81 -13.86
N PHE A 207 -2.20 23.57 -13.14
CA PHE A 207 -2.23 22.77 -11.92
C PHE A 207 -2.30 21.26 -12.17
N ARG A 208 -2.64 20.82 -13.39
CA ARG A 208 -2.91 19.40 -13.68
C ARG A 208 -1.63 18.59 -13.85
N SER A 209 -1.68 17.35 -13.39
CA SER A 209 -0.55 16.42 -13.47
C SER A 209 -0.54 15.62 -14.78
N GLY A 210 0.64 15.17 -15.22
CA GLY A 210 0.78 14.18 -16.32
C GLY A 210 0.73 14.72 -17.75
N GLY A 211 0.77 16.04 -17.95
CA GLY A 211 0.89 16.66 -19.27
C GLY A 211 -0.41 16.70 -20.09
N PRO A 212 -0.32 17.10 -21.38
CA PRO A 212 -1.48 17.47 -22.19
C PRO A 212 -2.40 16.28 -22.49
N PHE A 213 -1.83 15.09 -22.69
CA PHE A 213 -2.56 13.87 -23.07
C PHE A 213 -3.20 13.13 -21.89
N LYS A 214 -2.91 13.52 -20.64
CA LYS A 214 -3.46 12.84 -19.46
C LYS A 214 -4.98 13.02 -19.42
N GLN A 215 -5.71 11.90 -19.36
CA GLN A 215 -7.16 11.92 -19.27
C GLN A 215 -7.67 12.16 -17.84
N PHE A 216 -8.77 12.91 -17.74
CA PHE A 216 -9.50 13.26 -16.52
C PHE A 216 -11.01 13.06 -16.74
N LEU A 217 -11.77 12.79 -15.67
CA LEU A 217 -13.24 12.67 -15.74
C LEU A 217 -13.86 14.07 -15.70
N ASN A 218 -14.84 14.34 -16.58
CA ASN A 218 -15.58 15.61 -16.60
C ASN A 218 -17.02 15.47 -16.06
N SER A 219 -17.59 14.27 -16.15
CA SER A 219 -19.00 14.01 -15.85
C SER A 219 -19.22 12.58 -15.32
N HIS A 220 -20.45 12.29 -14.87
CA HIS A 220 -20.91 10.99 -14.35
C HIS A 220 -22.39 10.78 -14.72
N VAL A 221 -23.00 9.65 -14.30
CA VAL A 221 -24.47 9.46 -14.40
C VAL A 221 -25.23 10.54 -13.61
N GLY A 222 -26.32 11.06 -14.17
CA GLY A 222 -27.07 12.18 -13.60
C GLY A 222 -26.26 13.49 -13.55
N PRO A 223 -26.86 14.61 -13.12
CA PRO A 223 -26.24 15.95 -13.12
C PRO A 223 -25.06 16.12 -12.13
N THR A 224 -23.98 15.39 -12.36
CA THR A 224 -22.73 15.45 -11.62
C THR A 224 -21.67 16.09 -12.51
N ASN A 225 -21.16 17.23 -12.10
CA ASN A 225 -20.02 17.90 -12.74
C ASN A 225 -18.74 17.62 -11.94
N LEU A 226 -17.65 17.31 -12.64
CA LEU A 226 -16.38 16.92 -12.01
C LEU A 226 -15.24 17.89 -12.33
N GLY A 227 -14.69 18.51 -11.28
CA GLY A 227 -13.39 19.17 -11.29
C GLY A 227 -12.31 18.24 -10.74
N ILE A 228 -11.69 17.43 -11.61
CA ILE A 228 -10.58 16.55 -11.23
C ILE A 228 -9.26 17.27 -11.45
N PHE A 229 -8.53 17.54 -10.36
CA PHE A 229 -7.23 18.22 -10.44
C PHE A 229 -6.07 17.23 -10.58
N HIS A 230 -6.16 16.10 -9.87
CA HIS A 230 -5.20 15.02 -9.85
C HIS A 230 -5.93 13.67 -9.77
N SER A 231 -5.44 12.66 -10.48
CA SER A 231 -6.01 11.30 -10.44
C SER A 231 -5.04 10.28 -11.03
N THR A 232 -4.96 9.12 -10.38
CA THR A 232 -4.26 7.90 -10.82
C THR A 232 -4.89 7.23 -12.04
N HIS A 233 -6.15 7.52 -12.41
CA HIS A 233 -6.78 6.93 -13.60
C HIS A 233 -5.91 7.12 -14.85
N TYR A 234 -5.78 6.09 -15.69
CA TYR A 234 -5.00 6.07 -16.94
C TYR A 234 -3.46 6.10 -16.78
N ALA A 235 -2.94 6.12 -15.55
CA ALA A 235 -1.50 6.07 -15.27
C ALA A 235 -1.11 5.16 -14.08
N GLY A 236 -2.05 4.84 -13.20
CA GLY A 236 -1.87 3.93 -12.07
C GLY A 236 -1.17 4.59 -10.87
N PRO A 237 -0.63 3.77 -9.94
CA PRO A 237 0.06 4.27 -8.75
C PRO A 237 1.36 5.02 -9.04
N ASP A 238 1.88 4.96 -10.27
CA ASP A 238 3.04 5.75 -10.72
C ASP A 238 2.77 7.27 -10.64
N MET A 239 1.51 7.70 -10.57
CA MET A 239 1.12 9.10 -10.37
C MET A 239 0.74 9.47 -8.93
N ILE A 240 0.78 8.57 -7.95
CA ILE A 240 0.50 8.94 -6.55
C ILE A 240 1.51 9.99 -6.09
N ILE A 241 1.03 11.16 -5.65
CA ILE A 241 1.90 12.22 -5.11
C ILE A 241 2.52 11.73 -3.80
N LYS A 242 3.85 11.60 -3.77
CA LYS A 242 4.61 11.17 -2.59
C LYS A 242 5.42 12.33 -2.04
N PHE A 243 5.21 12.66 -0.77
CA PHE A 243 5.98 13.68 -0.08
C PHE A 243 7.11 13.06 0.76
N GLU A 244 8.27 13.71 0.77
CA GLU A 244 9.37 13.39 1.69
C GLU A 244 9.04 13.95 3.10
N ASP A 245 9.56 13.35 4.17
CA ASP A 245 9.22 13.79 5.54
C ASP A 245 9.78 15.21 5.81
N GLY A 246 8.88 16.17 6.03
CA GLY A 246 9.23 17.59 6.17
C GLY A 246 9.32 18.36 4.85
N GLU A 247 8.95 17.74 3.71
CA GLU A 247 8.81 18.45 2.43
C GLU A 247 7.74 19.55 2.55
N GLN A 248 8.19 20.80 2.51
CA GLN A 248 7.31 21.97 2.46
C GLN A 248 6.71 22.05 1.05
N TRP A 249 5.55 21.43 0.87
CA TRP A 249 4.81 21.48 -0.37
C TRP A 249 3.56 22.34 -0.26
N LYS A 250 3.36 23.20 -1.27
CA LYS A 250 2.19 24.05 -1.42
C LYS A 250 1.84 24.15 -2.89
N LYS A 251 0.59 23.82 -3.24
CA LYS A 251 0.07 23.92 -4.60
C LYS A 251 -1.34 24.47 -4.60
N VAL A 252 -1.58 25.41 -5.51
CA VAL A 252 -2.91 25.92 -5.86
C VAL A 252 -3.47 25.03 -6.95
N TYR A 253 -4.65 24.46 -6.71
CA TYR A 253 -5.40 23.74 -7.73
C TYR A 253 -6.55 24.63 -8.20
N GLY A 254 -6.35 25.22 -9.37
CA GLY A 254 -7.24 26.23 -9.92
C GLY A 254 -6.48 27.15 -10.87
N PRO A 255 -7.19 28.05 -11.55
CA PRO A 255 -8.57 28.45 -11.29
C PRO A 255 -9.61 27.44 -11.78
N ILE A 256 -10.74 27.39 -11.09
CA ILE A 256 -12.02 26.97 -11.68
C ILE A 256 -12.98 28.16 -11.56
N PHE A 257 -13.61 28.52 -12.68
CA PHE A 257 -14.68 29.50 -12.75
C PHE A 257 -16.01 28.75 -12.94
N ILE A 258 -17.01 29.06 -12.11
CA ILE A 258 -18.36 28.49 -12.24
C ILE A 258 -19.24 29.53 -12.92
N TYR A 259 -19.71 29.22 -14.13
CA TYR A 259 -20.55 30.09 -14.93
C TYR A 259 -21.97 29.56 -15.01
N VAL A 260 -22.96 30.43 -14.84
CA VAL A 260 -24.38 30.11 -14.94
C VAL A 260 -25.01 31.12 -15.88
N ASN A 261 -25.56 30.64 -17.00
CA ASN A 261 -26.24 31.45 -17.99
C ASN A 261 -27.70 31.05 -18.13
N SER A 262 -28.52 31.96 -18.67
CA SER A 262 -29.94 31.69 -18.92
C SER A 262 -30.46 32.40 -20.15
N LEU A 263 -31.50 31.85 -20.79
CA LEU A 263 -32.18 32.48 -21.92
C LEU A 263 -33.51 33.08 -21.49
N SER A 264 -33.66 34.39 -21.70
CA SER A 264 -34.92 35.12 -21.54
C SER A 264 -35.99 34.68 -22.56
N GLU A 265 -35.58 34.35 -23.78
CA GLU A 265 -36.45 33.76 -24.81
C GLU A 265 -36.04 32.33 -25.17
N ARG A 266 -36.93 31.37 -24.91
CA ARG A 266 -36.72 29.93 -25.14
C ARG A 266 -37.04 29.48 -26.59
N ASN A 267 -37.01 30.41 -27.54
CA ASN A 267 -37.28 30.15 -28.96
C ASN A 267 -36.02 29.61 -29.67
N GLY A 268 -36.14 28.48 -30.36
CA GLY A 268 -35.04 27.82 -31.08
C GLY A 268 -34.26 26.81 -30.24
N ASN A 269 -33.04 26.46 -30.65
CA ASN A 269 -32.26 25.43 -29.96
C ASN A 269 -31.58 25.98 -28.69
N VAL A 270 -32.23 25.74 -27.54
CA VAL A 270 -31.80 26.18 -26.20
C VAL A 270 -30.41 25.62 -25.84
N THR A 271 -30.13 24.34 -26.10
CA THR A 271 -28.86 23.72 -25.71
C THR A 271 -27.68 24.34 -26.44
N SER A 272 -27.77 24.51 -27.76
CA SER A 272 -26.72 25.14 -28.55
C SER A 272 -26.47 26.59 -28.13
N LYS A 273 -27.52 27.39 -27.89
CA LYS A 273 -27.35 28.79 -27.47
C LYS A 273 -26.60 28.91 -26.14
N LEU A 274 -26.99 28.13 -25.14
CA LEU A 274 -26.33 28.14 -23.82
C LEU A 274 -24.89 27.59 -23.88
N TRP A 275 -24.60 26.66 -24.80
CA TRP A 275 -23.26 26.12 -25.02
C TRP A 275 -22.33 27.08 -25.75
N GLU A 276 -22.79 27.74 -26.82
CA GLU A 276 -21.98 28.76 -27.53
C GLU A 276 -21.63 29.94 -26.61
N ASP A 277 -22.59 30.39 -25.80
CA ASP A 277 -22.38 31.43 -24.80
C ASP A 277 -21.36 31.01 -23.71
N ALA A 278 -21.42 29.76 -23.24
CA ALA A 278 -20.40 29.22 -22.32
C ALA A 278 -19.00 29.12 -22.95
N LYS A 279 -18.91 28.85 -24.27
CA LYS A 279 -17.65 28.90 -25.02
C LYS A 279 -17.15 30.34 -25.22
N GLU A 280 -18.05 31.30 -25.41
CA GLU A 280 -17.69 32.72 -25.42
C GLU A 280 -17.13 33.15 -24.06
N GLN A 281 -17.76 32.72 -22.96
CA GLN A 281 -17.26 32.98 -21.61
C GLN A 281 -15.89 32.34 -21.37
N LEU A 282 -15.65 31.10 -21.80
CA LEU A 282 -14.31 30.48 -21.75
C LEU A 282 -13.25 31.35 -22.44
N ASN A 283 -13.57 31.96 -23.59
CA ASN A 283 -12.65 32.84 -24.28
C ASN A 283 -12.40 34.15 -23.51
N LYS A 284 -13.41 34.71 -22.84
CA LYS A 284 -13.27 35.87 -21.94
C LYS A 284 -12.38 35.53 -20.75
N GLU A 285 -12.64 34.41 -20.05
CA GLU A 285 -11.81 33.97 -18.92
C GLU A 285 -10.37 33.66 -19.34
N GLY A 286 -10.16 33.09 -20.53
CA GLY A 286 -8.83 32.84 -21.10
C GLY A 286 -8.04 34.13 -21.40
N GLN A 287 -8.73 35.22 -21.78
CA GLN A 287 -8.12 36.55 -21.99
C GLN A 287 -7.89 37.30 -20.67
N SER A 288 -8.76 37.10 -19.68
CA SER A 288 -8.66 37.67 -18.32
C SER A 288 -7.63 36.96 -17.44
N TRP A 289 -7.17 35.77 -17.84
CA TRP A 289 -6.15 35.01 -17.14
C TRP A 289 -4.75 35.62 -17.33
N PRO A 290 -3.96 35.87 -16.26
CA PRO A 290 -4.20 35.53 -14.85
C PRO A 290 -4.96 36.61 -14.08
N TYR A 291 -5.93 36.18 -13.27
CA TYR A 291 -6.86 37.07 -12.58
C TYR A 291 -6.19 38.09 -11.62
N SER A 292 -6.51 39.36 -11.82
CA SER A 292 -6.02 40.48 -11.01
C SER A 292 -6.74 40.63 -9.67
N PHE A 293 -8.02 40.22 -9.56
CA PHE A 293 -8.89 40.53 -8.42
C PHE A 293 -8.65 39.68 -7.14
N LEU A 294 -8.11 38.47 -7.27
CA LEU A 294 -7.90 37.53 -6.17
C LEU A 294 -6.88 38.02 -5.13
N ALA A 295 -7.23 38.07 -3.84
CA ALA A 295 -6.34 38.58 -2.80
C ALA A 295 -5.34 37.55 -2.26
N SER A 296 -5.57 36.24 -2.48
CA SER A 296 -4.64 35.17 -2.08
C SER A 296 -3.20 35.36 -2.62
N GLU A 297 -2.22 35.45 -1.73
CA GLU A 297 -0.78 35.58 -2.07
C GLU A 297 -0.22 34.34 -2.82
N ASP A 298 -0.89 33.19 -2.70
CA ASP A 298 -0.51 31.93 -3.36
C ASP A 298 -0.87 31.88 -4.85
N PHE A 299 -1.65 32.86 -5.30
CA PHE A 299 -2.06 33.06 -6.67
C PHE A 299 -1.18 34.15 -7.32
N PRO A 300 -0.10 33.79 -8.03
CA PRO A 300 0.82 34.78 -8.57
C PRO A 300 0.16 35.58 -9.69
N LYS A 301 0.30 36.90 -9.59
CA LYS A 301 -0.23 37.89 -10.54
C LYS A 301 0.51 37.85 -11.87
N SER A 302 -0.05 38.48 -12.89
CA SER A 302 0.53 38.55 -14.24
C SER A 302 1.98 39.08 -14.23
N ASN A 303 2.30 40.09 -13.42
CA ASN A 303 3.65 40.62 -13.26
C ASN A 303 4.61 39.72 -12.45
N GLN A 304 4.11 38.67 -11.79
CA GLN A 304 4.91 37.66 -11.09
C GLN A 304 5.11 36.38 -11.93
N ARG A 305 4.58 36.38 -13.15
CA ARG A 305 4.68 35.31 -14.15
C ARG A 305 5.54 35.78 -15.33
N GLY A 306 6.15 34.83 -16.03
CA GLY A 306 6.98 35.09 -17.21
C GLY A 306 6.53 34.26 -18.41
N ASN A 307 7.10 34.55 -19.58
CA ASN A 307 6.76 33.89 -20.84
C ASN A 307 8.02 33.26 -21.45
N ILE A 308 7.85 32.27 -22.33
CA ILE A 308 8.94 31.71 -23.15
C ILE A 308 8.49 31.55 -24.60
N ASN A 309 9.37 31.92 -25.52
CA ASN A 309 9.21 31.80 -26.96
C ASN A 309 10.40 31.04 -27.55
N GLY A 310 10.16 30.34 -28.66
CA GLY A 310 11.21 29.67 -29.42
C GLY A 310 10.65 28.94 -30.64
N ARG A 311 11.52 28.20 -31.32
CA ARG A 311 11.17 27.36 -32.48
C ARG A 311 11.71 25.96 -32.29
N LEU A 312 10.85 24.95 -32.40
CA LEU A 312 11.28 23.56 -32.41
C LEU A 312 11.37 23.03 -33.84
N LEU A 313 12.55 22.53 -34.20
CA LEU A 313 12.87 21.88 -35.46
C LEU A 313 13.23 20.41 -35.22
N VAL A 314 13.05 19.58 -36.25
CA VAL A 314 13.50 18.18 -36.24
C VAL A 314 14.63 18.01 -37.25
N GLU A 315 15.73 17.38 -36.82
CA GLU A 315 16.86 16.99 -37.66
C GLU A 315 16.98 15.47 -37.68
N ASP A 316 16.47 14.86 -38.75
CA ASP A 316 16.47 13.41 -38.95
C ASP A 316 17.07 13.08 -40.31
N ARG A 317 18.37 12.76 -40.32
CA ARG A 317 19.16 12.50 -41.54
C ARG A 317 18.64 11.35 -42.41
N TYR A 318 17.72 10.53 -41.89
CA TYR A 318 17.10 9.42 -42.62
C TYR A 318 15.76 9.79 -43.24
N VAL A 319 15.20 10.95 -42.90
CA VAL A 319 13.95 11.50 -43.45
C VAL A 319 14.24 12.70 -44.35
N CYS A 320 15.13 13.61 -43.95
CA CYS A 320 15.52 14.77 -44.75
C CYS A 320 16.93 15.26 -44.39
N GLU A 321 17.72 15.69 -45.37
CA GLU A 321 19.03 16.35 -45.14
C GLU A 321 18.89 17.77 -44.54
N ARG A 322 17.69 18.34 -44.56
CA ARG A 322 17.37 19.65 -43.99
C ARG A 322 16.55 19.49 -42.73
N LYS A 323 16.75 20.39 -41.77
CA LYS A 323 15.86 20.55 -40.62
C LYS A 323 14.44 20.86 -41.10
N VAL A 324 13.44 20.20 -40.52
CA VAL A 324 12.01 20.42 -40.78
C VAL A 324 11.34 21.01 -39.55
N SER A 325 10.17 21.65 -39.68
CA SER A 325 9.43 22.14 -38.52
C SER A 325 8.90 20.98 -37.67
N ALA A 326 8.93 21.12 -36.34
CA ALA A 326 8.23 20.21 -35.44
C ALA A 326 6.74 20.59 -35.36
N LYS A 327 6.06 20.67 -36.52
CA LYS A 327 4.68 21.13 -36.65
C LYS A 327 3.72 20.36 -35.74
N GLY A 328 2.91 21.07 -34.96
CA GLY A 328 1.89 20.48 -34.10
C GLY A 328 2.41 19.66 -32.92
N ALA A 329 3.71 19.78 -32.59
CA ALA A 329 4.30 19.25 -31.38
C ALA A 329 3.72 19.93 -30.14
N TYR A 330 3.63 19.19 -29.04
CA TYR A 330 3.37 19.79 -27.73
C TYR A 330 4.72 20.08 -27.06
N VAL A 331 5.00 21.36 -26.84
CA VAL A 331 6.19 21.86 -26.15
C VAL A 331 5.74 22.33 -24.77
N GLY A 332 6.52 22.04 -23.73
CA GLY A 332 6.12 22.40 -22.38
C GLY A 332 7.24 22.46 -21.35
N LEU A 333 6.93 23.14 -20.26
CA LEU A 333 7.76 23.23 -19.06
C LEU A 333 7.14 22.38 -17.95
N ALA A 334 7.97 21.57 -17.31
CA ALA A 334 7.65 20.85 -16.08
C ALA A 334 8.92 20.79 -15.20
N LEU A 335 8.81 20.22 -13.99
CA LEU A 335 9.97 20.11 -13.10
C LEU A 335 11.14 19.35 -13.77
N PRO A 336 12.40 19.65 -13.38
CA PRO A 336 13.57 19.01 -13.96
C PRO A 336 13.58 17.48 -13.80
N GLY A 337 13.95 16.78 -14.87
CA GLY A 337 13.90 15.31 -14.94
C GLY A 337 14.25 14.79 -16.32
N ASP A 338 14.20 13.47 -16.51
CA ASP A 338 14.55 12.81 -17.77
C ASP A 338 13.51 13.07 -18.88
N ALA A 339 13.89 12.82 -20.15
CA ALA A 339 12.96 12.91 -21.27
C ALA A 339 11.74 11.97 -21.05
N GLY A 340 10.53 12.52 -21.12
CA GLY A 340 9.28 11.79 -20.85
C GLY A 340 8.84 11.73 -19.38
N SER A 341 9.66 12.21 -18.43
CA SER A 341 9.32 12.23 -16.98
C SER A 341 8.12 13.10 -16.62
N TRP A 342 7.85 14.14 -17.43
CA TRP A 342 6.69 15.04 -17.31
C TRP A 342 5.32 14.31 -17.27
N GLN A 343 5.25 13.07 -17.77
CA GLN A 343 4.04 12.23 -17.70
C GLN A 343 3.72 11.73 -16.28
N LEU A 344 4.72 11.69 -15.39
CA LEU A 344 4.58 11.28 -13.99
C LEU A 344 4.64 12.47 -13.03
N GLU A 345 5.11 13.63 -13.52
CA GLU A 345 5.21 14.85 -12.73
C GLU A 345 3.82 15.30 -12.23
N SER A 346 3.70 15.42 -10.91
CA SER A 346 2.44 15.63 -10.19
C SER A 346 2.51 16.66 -9.05
N LYS A 347 3.71 16.95 -8.52
CA LYS A 347 3.97 17.92 -7.45
C LYS A 347 4.02 19.35 -7.96
N GLY A 348 4.68 19.58 -9.09
CA GLY A 348 4.89 20.89 -9.69
C GLY A 348 3.70 21.35 -10.55
N TYR A 349 3.88 22.51 -11.18
CA TYR A 349 3.01 23.00 -12.24
C TYR A 349 3.54 22.54 -13.60
N GLN A 350 2.67 22.43 -14.60
CA GLN A 350 3.08 22.15 -15.97
C GLN A 350 2.46 23.13 -16.95
N PHE A 351 3.23 23.60 -17.91
CA PHE A 351 2.81 24.59 -18.89
C PHE A 351 3.05 24.03 -20.28
N TRP A 352 2.07 24.09 -21.17
CA TRP A 352 2.12 23.44 -22.48
C TRP A 352 1.49 24.34 -23.54
N SER A 353 2.12 24.41 -24.71
CA SER A 353 1.48 24.91 -25.92
C SER A 353 1.79 24.01 -27.11
N LYS A 354 1.10 24.27 -28.21
CA LYS A 354 1.26 23.52 -29.45
C LYS A 354 1.99 24.38 -30.46
N THR A 355 3.00 23.83 -31.12
CA THR A 355 3.71 24.54 -32.18
C THR A 355 2.82 24.81 -33.40
N ASP A 356 3.10 25.92 -34.07
CA ASP A 356 2.47 26.26 -35.35
C ASP A 356 2.99 25.42 -36.53
N GLU A 357 2.63 25.81 -37.75
CA GLU A 357 3.08 25.20 -39.01
C GLU A 357 4.61 25.23 -39.19
N ASP A 358 5.25 26.31 -38.72
CA ASP A 358 6.67 26.58 -38.86
C ASP A 358 7.49 26.02 -37.68
N GLY A 359 6.83 25.55 -36.61
CA GLY A 359 7.46 24.99 -35.42
C GLY A 359 7.67 26.01 -34.29
N TYR A 360 7.16 27.23 -34.42
CA TYR A 360 7.23 28.24 -33.34
C TYR A 360 6.27 27.88 -32.22
N PHE A 361 6.68 28.15 -30.98
CA PHE A 361 5.85 28.05 -29.78
C PHE A 361 5.99 29.31 -28.93
N SER A 362 4.89 29.71 -28.29
CA SER A 362 4.86 30.61 -27.14
C SER A 362 4.22 29.86 -25.99
N ILE A 363 4.73 30.03 -24.77
CA ILE A 363 4.07 29.61 -23.54
C ILE A 363 4.06 30.82 -22.60
N ASP A 364 2.88 31.36 -22.37
CA ASP A 364 2.67 32.58 -21.59
C ASP A 364 2.25 32.28 -20.14
N ASN A 365 2.35 33.28 -19.27
CA ASN A 365 1.83 33.27 -17.90
C ASN A 365 2.42 32.18 -16.99
N ILE A 366 3.65 31.73 -17.26
CA ILE A 366 4.35 30.70 -16.48
C ILE A 366 4.72 31.22 -15.10
N ARG A 367 4.53 30.40 -14.06
CA ARG A 367 4.96 30.73 -12.68
C ARG A 367 6.49 30.81 -12.61
N THR A 368 7.01 31.82 -11.93
CA THR A 368 8.46 31.96 -11.63
C THR A 368 9.02 30.65 -11.05
N GLY A 369 10.15 30.15 -11.57
CA GLY A 369 10.74 28.88 -11.15
C GLY A 369 11.73 28.28 -12.16
N GLU A 370 12.32 27.13 -11.79
CA GLU A 370 13.27 26.35 -12.59
C GLU A 370 12.57 25.15 -13.23
N TYR A 371 12.74 24.99 -14.54
CA TYR A 371 12.07 23.95 -15.33
C TYR A 371 13.04 23.26 -16.30
N ASN A 372 12.71 22.03 -16.74
CA ASN A 372 13.20 21.55 -18.03
C ASN A 372 12.13 21.80 -19.10
N LEU A 373 12.58 22.13 -20.31
CA LEU A 373 11.73 22.17 -21.50
C LEU A 373 11.70 20.80 -22.16
N TYR A 374 10.49 20.30 -22.38
CA TYR A 374 10.20 19.03 -23.02
C TYR A 374 9.39 19.23 -24.29
N ALA A 375 9.44 18.26 -25.21
CA ALA A 375 8.45 18.18 -26.28
C ALA A 375 8.11 16.76 -26.70
N SER A 376 6.85 16.58 -27.13
CA SER A 376 6.37 15.39 -27.82
C SER A 376 5.99 15.78 -29.26
N ILE A 377 6.70 15.22 -30.25
CA ILE A 377 6.56 15.59 -31.66
C ILE A 377 5.83 14.47 -32.42
N PRO A 378 4.56 14.66 -32.85
CA PRO A 378 3.84 13.66 -33.64
C PRO A 378 4.60 13.27 -34.90
N GLY A 379 4.67 11.96 -35.18
CA GLY A 379 5.40 11.39 -36.31
C GLY A 379 6.86 11.02 -36.02
N PHE A 380 7.44 11.45 -34.89
CA PHE A 380 8.81 11.11 -34.49
C PHE A 380 8.84 10.36 -33.15
N ILE A 381 9.69 9.34 -33.05
CA ILE A 381 9.66 8.39 -31.93
C ILE A 381 10.51 8.85 -30.74
N GLY A 382 9.89 8.99 -29.57
CA GLY A 382 10.55 9.36 -28.31
C GLY A 382 10.21 10.77 -27.83
N ASP A 383 10.83 11.16 -26.71
CA ASP A 383 10.62 12.46 -26.07
C ASP A 383 11.83 13.38 -26.28
N PHE A 384 11.57 14.67 -26.54
CA PHE A 384 12.59 15.71 -26.48
C PHE A 384 12.71 16.25 -25.06
N ARG A 385 13.94 16.55 -24.66
CA ARG A 385 14.30 17.33 -23.47
C ARG A 385 15.39 18.30 -23.90
N TYR A 386 15.23 19.58 -23.59
CA TYR A 386 16.31 20.56 -23.71
C TYR A 386 17.32 20.35 -22.57
N ASN A 387 18.61 20.35 -22.90
CA ASN A 387 19.67 19.96 -21.96
C ASN A 387 19.81 20.92 -20.78
N ASP A 388 19.69 22.22 -21.05
CA ASP A 388 19.83 23.27 -20.05
C ASP A 388 18.51 23.47 -19.30
N LEU A 389 18.62 24.01 -18.07
CA LEU A 389 17.46 24.44 -17.29
C LEU A 389 16.93 25.78 -17.81
N ILE A 390 15.62 25.94 -17.71
CA ILE A 390 14.89 27.16 -18.06
C ILE A 390 14.47 27.85 -16.76
N SER A 391 15.16 28.95 -16.44
CA SER A 391 14.79 29.87 -15.36
C SER A 391 13.72 30.85 -15.85
N ILE A 392 12.51 30.77 -15.30
CA ILE A 392 11.44 31.75 -15.55
C ILE A 392 11.39 32.75 -14.41
N THR A 393 11.38 34.04 -14.76
CA THR A 393 11.30 35.18 -13.83
C THR A 393 10.07 36.04 -14.14
N GLY A 394 9.37 36.50 -13.10
CA GLY A 394 8.20 37.37 -13.23
C GLY A 394 8.47 38.65 -14.02
N GLY A 395 7.58 38.96 -14.97
CA GLY A 395 7.69 40.13 -15.85
C GLY A 395 8.69 39.98 -17.00
N CYS A 396 9.36 38.84 -17.15
CA CYS A 396 10.30 38.57 -18.22
C CYS A 396 9.69 37.70 -19.34
N SER A 397 10.09 37.94 -20.58
CA SER A 397 9.87 37.03 -21.71
C SER A 397 11.22 36.49 -22.17
N LEU A 398 11.39 35.18 -22.11
CA LEU A 398 12.59 34.47 -22.56
C LEU A 398 12.45 34.06 -24.03
N GLU A 399 13.51 34.21 -24.80
CA GLU A 399 13.61 33.71 -26.18
C GLU A 399 14.72 32.65 -26.22
N VAL A 400 14.36 31.40 -26.55
CA VAL A 400 15.33 30.29 -26.65
C VAL A 400 15.74 29.99 -28.09
N GLY A 401 15.12 30.63 -29.09
CA GLY A 401 15.47 30.48 -30.50
C GLY A 401 15.23 29.07 -31.05
N ASP A 402 16.04 28.67 -32.03
CA ASP A 402 15.93 27.40 -32.75
C ASP A 402 16.46 26.22 -31.91
N LEU A 403 15.54 25.48 -31.30
CA LEU A 403 15.78 24.17 -30.69
C LEU A 403 15.72 23.06 -31.76
N VAL A 404 16.61 22.06 -31.66
CA VAL A 404 16.68 20.97 -32.64
C VAL A 404 16.52 19.62 -31.94
N TYR A 405 15.38 18.98 -32.16
CA TYR A 405 15.17 17.58 -31.81
C TYR A 405 15.87 16.67 -32.81
N LYS A 406 16.64 15.69 -32.31
CA LYS A 406 17.24 14.62 -33.11
C LYS A 406 16.60 13.30 -32.69
N PRO A 407 15.65 12.74 -33.47
CA PRO A 407 15.00 11.50 -33.13
C PRO A 407 16.04 10.38 -32.93
N PRO A 408 15.95 9.56 -31.87
CA PRO A 408 16.89 8.47 -31.65
C PRO A 408 16.82 7.50 -32.83
N ARG A 409 17.89 7.41 -33.64
CA ARG A 409 18.00 6.48 -34.79
C ARG A 409 19.41 5.91 -34.90
N ASN A 410 19.47 4.58 -34.96
CA ASN A 410 20.72 3.82 -35.06
C ASN A 410 21.08 3.51 -36.53
N GLY A 411 20.11 3.63 -37.44
CA GLY A 411 20.20 3.30 -38.86
C GLY A 411 18.96 3.76 -39.62
N SER A 412 18.88 3.44 -40.91
CA SER A 412 17.71 3.69 -41.75
C SER A 412 16.51 2.87 -41.27
N THR A 413 15.28 3.40 -41.38
CA THR A 413 14.06 2.59 -41.23
C THR A 413 14.04 1.49 -42.29
N LEU A 414 13.77 0.25 -41.89
CA LEU A 414 13.49 -0.86 -42.79
C LEU A 414 11.98 -1.00 -43.06
N TRP A 415 11.17 -0.82 -42.01
CA TRP A 415 9.72 -0.71 -42.06
C TRP A 415 9.21 -0.05 -40.77
N GLU A 416 7.98 0.44 -40.77
CA GLU A 416 7.28 0.99 -39.61
C GLU A 416 5.77 0.66 -39.67
N ILE A 417 5.11 0.65 -38.51
CA ILE A 417 3.69 0.33 -38.35
C ILE A 417 3.12 1.36 -37.36
N GLY A 418 1.99 2.02 -37.70
CA GLY A 418 1.42 3.10 -36.88
C GLY A 418 2.03 4.48 -37.12
N ILE A 419 1.63 5.46 -36.31
CA ILE A 419 2.22 6.80 -36.27
C ILE A 419 2.77 7.04 -34.85
N PRO A 420 4.02 7.51 -34.67
CA PRO A 420 4.52 7.93 -33.35
C PRO A 420 3.79 9.17 -32.80
N ASN A 421 2.60 8.98 -32.22
CA ASN A 421 1.70 10.04 -31.74
C ASN A 421 1.24 9.83 -30.26
N ARG A 422 1.77 8.79 -29.58
CA ARG A 422 1.36 8.29 -28.25
C ARG A 422 -0.05 7.73 -28.13
N SER A 423 -0.74 7.47 -29.24
CA SER A 423 -2.11 6.96 -29.29
C SER A 423 -2.18 5.58 -29.96
N ALA A 424 -3.27 4.87 -29.73
CA ALA A 424 -3.66 3.68 -30.50
C ALA A 424 -4.86 3.95 -31.44
N ALA A 425 -5.35 5.19 -31.49
CA ALA A 425 -6.59 5.55 -32.19
C ALA A 425 -6.54 5.34 -33.71
N GLU A 426 -5.35 5.34 -34.33
CA GLU A 426 -5.22 5.23 -35.78
C GLU A 426 -5.13 3.79 -36.31
N PHE A 427 -5.12 2.81 -35.40
CA PHE A 427 -5.18 1.37 -35.67
C PHE A 427 -6.63 0.88 -35.82
N TYR A 428 -6.81 -0.40 -36.17
CA TYR A 428 -8.12 -0.97 -36.42
C TYR A 428 -8.96 -1.12 -35.14
N VAL A 429 -10.03 -0.34 -35.06
CA VAL A 429 -11.11 -0.47 -34.07
C VAL A 429 -12.33 -1.09 -34.76
N LEU A 430 -12.70 -2.30 -34.34
CA LEU A 430 -13.86 -3.04 -34.85
C LEU A 430 -15.17 -2.33 -34.47
N ASP A 431 -16.24 -2.60 -35.22
CA ASP A 431 -17.59 -2.21 -34.82
C ASP A 431 -17.99 -2.83 -33.46
N PRO A 432 -18.66 -2.04 -32.59
CA PRO A 432 -19.04 -2.48 -31.25
C PRO A 432 -20.11 -3.56 -31.29
N ASN A 433 -20.23 -4.31 -30.19
CA ASN A 433 -21.33 -5.26 -30.02
C ASN A 433 -22.67 -4.50 -29.99
N PRO A 434 -23.62 -4.75 -30.91
CA PRO A 434 -24.88 -4.00 -31.01
C PRO A 434 -25.79 -4.13 -29.77
N LYS A 435 -25.48 -5.04 -28.84
CA LYS A 435 -26.19 -5.21 -27.56
C LYS A 435 -25.58 -4.41 -26.39
N LEU A 436 -24.40 -3.83 -26.59
CA LEU A 436 -23.59 -3.16 -25.55
C LEU A 436 -23.10 -1.78 -26.02
N ILE A 437 -23.92 -1.07 -26.79
CA ILE A 437 -23.57 0.25 -27.35
C ILE A 437 -23.83 1.37 -26.36
N ASN A 438 -23.10 2.47 -26.48
CA ASN A 438 -23.53 3.80 -26.04
C ASN A 438 -23.79 4.62 -27.30
N LYS A 439 -25.00 5.18 -27.47
CA LYS A 439 -25.41 5.83 -28.73
C LYS A 439 -24.57 7.06 -29.07
N LEU A 440 -23.95 7.70 -28.07
CA LEU A 440 -23.10 8.88 -28.24
C LEU A 440 -21.83 8.60 -29.07
N TYR A 441 -21.32 7.36 -29.03
CA TYR A 441 -20.01 7.00 -29.59
C TYR A 441 -20.09 6.04 -30.78
N VAL A 442 -21.24 5.98 -31.47
CA VAL A 442 -21.43 5.05 -32.61
C VAL A 442 -20.71 5.57 -33.86
N HIS A 443 -20.66 6.89 -34.05
CA HIS A 443 -20.11 7.54 -35.25
C HIS A 443 -18.78 8.26 -35.00
N THR A 444 -18.52 8.68 -33.77
CA THR A 444 -17.33 9.42 -33.32
C THR A 444 -16.78 8.75 -32.05
N ASP A 445 -15.46 8.83 -31.82
CA ASP A 445 -14.78 8.21 -30.67
C ASP A 445 -15.18 6.72 -30.44
N ARG A 446 -15.30 5.92 -31.51
CA ARG A 446 -15.80 4.53 -31.43
C ARG A 446 -15.05 3.67 -30.39
N PHE A 447 -13.79 3.98 -30.09
CA PHE A 447 -13.00 3.34 -29.03
C PHE A 447 -13.59 3.46 -27.62
N ARG A 448 -14.60 4.34 -27.40
CA ARG A 448 -15.36 4.51 -26.14
C ARG A 448 -16.57 3.57 -25.99
N GLN A 449 -16.65 2.54 -26.81
CA GLN A 449 -17.67 1.51 -26.71
C GLN A 449 -17.20 0.38 -25.77
N TYR A 450 -18.09 -0.04 -24.86
CA TYR A 450 -17.79 -1.09 -23.90
C TYR A 450 -17.49 -2.44 -24.60
N GLY A 451 -16.53 -3.20 -24.05
CA GLY A 451 -16.20 -4.56 -24.49
C GLY A 451 -15.40 -4.63 -25.79
N LEU A 452 -14.95 -3.51 -26.37
CA LEU A 452 -14.18 -3.51 -27.63
C LEU A 452 -12.90 -4.34 -27.55
N TRP A 453 -12.27 -4.45 -26.39
CA TRP A 453 -11.08 -5.28 -26.19
C TRP A 453 -11.40 -6.78 -26.35
N GLU A 454 -12.59 -7.23 -25.93
CA GLU A 454 -13.01 -8.64 -26.02
C GLU A 454 -13.21 -9.09 -27.47
N ARG A 455 -13.56 -8.13 -28.36
CA ARG A 455 -13.82 -8.35 -29.79
C ARG A 455 -12.62 -8.95 -30.54
N TYR A 456 -11.39 -8.83 -30.02
CA TYR A 456 -10.23 -9.52 -30.59
C TYR A 456 -10.45 -11.03 -30.68
N THR A 457 -11.04 -11.64 -29.65
CA THR A 457 -11.31 -13.10 -29.62
C THR A 457 -12.31 -13.52 -30.69
N GLU A 458 -13.23 -12.63 -31.09
CA GLU A 458 -14.19 -12.90 -32.17
C GLU A 458 -13.55 -12.86 -33.57
N LEU A 459 -12.58 -11.97 -33.78
CA LEU A 459 -11.81 -11.87 -35.02
C LEU A 459 -10.75 -12.98 -35.15
N HIS A 460 -10.14 -13.35 -34.02
CA HIS A 460 -8.99 -14.24 -33.92
C HIS A 460 -9.27 -15.45 -32.99
N PRO A 461 -10.32 -16.26 -33.23
CA PRO A 461 -10.73 -17.31 -32.29
C PRO A 461 -9.74 -18.49 -32.20
N HIS A 462 -8.94 -18.72 -33.24
CA HIS A 462 -8.07 -19.89 -33.36
C HIS A 462 -6.63 -19.58 -33.79
N GLN A 463 -6.37 -18.37 -34.28
CA GLN A 463 -5.06 -17.94 -34.78
C GLN A 463 -4.91 -16.44 -34.51
N ASP A 464 -3.76 -16.06 -33.96
CA ASP A 464 -3.45 -14.67 -33.69
C ASP A 464 -3.16 -13.86 -34.96
N LEU A 465 -3.15 -12.53 -34.79
CA LEU A 465 -2.90 -11.56 -35.84
C LEU A 465 -1.56 -11.81 -36.55
N VAL A 466 -1.62 -11.92 -37.89
CA VAL A 466 -0.46 -12.04 -38.76
C VAL A 466 -0.48 -10.87 -39.75
N TYR A 467 0.41 -9.91 -39.53
CA TYR A 467 0.55 -8.71 -40.35
C TYR A 467 1.75 -8.84 -41.30
N LYS A 468 1.59 -8.52 -42.58
CA LYS A 468 2.72 -8.42 -43.51
C LYS A 468 3.07 -6.96 -43.72
N ILE A 469 4.37 -6.65 -43.75
CA ILE A 469 4.83 -5.31 -44.10
C ILE A 469 4.40 -5.01 -45.54
N GLY A 470 3.55 -3.98 -45.69
CA GLY A 470 2.87 -3.63 -46.94
C GLY A 470 1.33 -3.72 -46.86
N ASP A 471 0.79 -4.43 -45.87
CA ASP A 471 -0.66 -4.44 -45.56
C ASP A 471 -1.11 -3.09 -44.95
N ASP A 472 -2.41 -2.90 -44.70
CA ASP A 472 -2.97 -1.64 -44.17
C ASP A 472 -3.23 -1.73 -42.67
N TYR A 473 -2.29 -1.25 -41.85
CA TYR A 473 -2.43 -1.27 -40.38
C TYR A 473 -3.67 -0.54 -39.83
N ARG A 474 -4.39 0.26 -40.62
CA ARG A 474 -5.67 0.86 -40.20
C ARG A 474 -6.84 -0.13 -40.22
N LYS A 475 -6.64 -1.28 -40.87
CA LYS A 475 -7.62 -2.37 -41.03
C LYS A 475 -7.09 -3.70 -40.48
N ASP A 476 -5.79 -3.94 -40.64
CA ASP A 476 -5.16 -5.25 -40.44
C ASP A 476 -4.32 -5.33 -39.15
N TRP A 477 -4.18 -4.21 -38.41
CA TRP A 477 -3.53 -4.16 -37.09
C TRP A 477 -4.53 -3.69 -36.03
N PHE A 478 -4.94 -4.60 -35.13
CA PHE A 478 -5.93 -4.28 -34.10
C PHE A 478 -5.39 -3.29 -33.06
N PHE A 479 -6.24 -2.42 -32.53
CA PHE A 479 -5.78 -1.30 -31.69
C PHE A 479 -5.22 -1.70 -30.31
N VAL A 480 -5.47 -2.94 -29.84
CA VAL A 480 -5.00 -3.41 -28.53
C VAL A 480 -4.68 -4.91 -28.53
N GLN A 481 -3.48 -5.29 -28.11
CA GLN A 481 -3.13 -6.70 -27.90
C GLN A 481 -3.62 -7.14 -26.52
N VAL A 482 -4.50 -8.15 -26.49
CA VAL A 482 -5.12 -8.69 -25.27
C VAL A 482 -4.95 -10.21 -25.21
N THR A 483 -5.21 -10.80 -24.04
CA THR A 483 -5.37 -12.24 -23.92
C THR A 483 -6.64 -12.70 -24.64
N ARG A 484 -6.59 -13.88 -25.28
CA ARG A 484 -7.75 -14.49 -25.93
C ARG A 484 -8.54 -15.27 -24.89
N SER A 485 -9.87 -15.10 -24.83
CA SER A 485 -10.73 -15.95 -24.00
C SER A 485 -10.87 -17.32 -24.67
N LEU A 486 -10.68 -18.39 -23.89
CA LEU A 486 -10.93 -19.77 -24.31
C LEU A 486 -12.30 -20.27 -23.83
N ASP A 487 -12.72 -19.81 -22.64
CA ASP A 487 -14.05 -19.95 -22.08
C ASP A 487 -14.36 -18.76 -21.15
N ASN A 488 -15.54 -18.77 -20.50
CA ASN A 488 -16.00 -17.73 -19.57
C ASN A 488 -15.10 -17.49 -18.33
N SER A 489 -14.01 -18.23 -18.16
CA SER A 489 -13.12 -18.22 -16.98
C SER A 489 -11.63 -18.38 -17.31
N THR A 490 -11.27 -18.77 -18.53
CA THR A 490 -9.87 -19.02 -18.93
C THR A 490 -9.44 -18.16 -20.12
N TYR A 491 -8.18 -17.72 -20.06
CA TYR A 491 -7.56 -16.82 -21.03
C TYR A 491 -6.16 -17.31 -21.39
N GLU A 492 -5.76 -17.15 -22.65
CA GLU A 492 -4.41 -17.43 -23.14
C GLU A 492 -3.70 -16.17 -23.67
N GLY A 493 -2.37 -16.17 -23.64
CA GLY A 493 -1.56 -15.10 -24.21
C GLY A 493 -1.55 -15.16 -25.75
N THR A 494 -1.60 -14.00 -26.39
CA THR A 494 -1.66 -13.88 -27.86
C THR A 494 -0.31 -13.51 -28.45
N THR A 495 0.07 -14.12 -29.58
CA THR A 495 1.35 -13.87 -30.27
C THR A 495 1.11 -13.26 -31.64
N TRP A 496 1.24 -11.94 -31.76
CA TRP A 496 1.13 -11.25 -33.05
C TRP A 496 2.41 -11.44 -33.87
N GLN A 497 2.25 -11.76 -35.16
CA GLN A 497 3.37 -12.01 -36.08
C GLN A 497 3.51 -10.85 -37.07
N ILE A 498 4.70 -10.27 -37.16
CA ILE A 498 5.08 -9.32 -38.22
C ILE A 498 5.93 -10.07 -39.25
N LYS A 499 5.52 -10.07 -40.53
CA LYS A 499 6.22 -10.75 -41.63
C LYS A 499 6.79 -9.74 -42.62
N PHE A 500 8.07 -9.88 -42.93
CA PHE A 500 8.80 -9.07 -43.90
C PHE A 500 9.89 -9.93 -44.56
N GLU A 501 10.39 -9.49 -45.71
CA GLU A 501 11.45 -10.15 -46.46
C GLU A 501 12.64 -9.19 -46.65
N PHE A 502 13.86 -9.72 -46.62
CA PHE A 502 15.09 -8.97 -46.89
C PHE A 502 15.94 -9.66 -47.96
N ASP A 503 16.11 -9.00 -49.10
CA ASP A 503 16.96 -9.48 -50.20
C ASP A 503 18.45 -9.48 -49.83
N LYS A 504 18.88 -8.57 -48.94
CA LYS A 504 20.26 -8.37 -48.49
C LYS A 504 20.30 -7.77 -47.08
N GLY A 505 21.31 -8.15 -46.31
CA GLY A 505 21.66 -7.49 -45.05
C GLY A 505 23.00 -7.97 -44.51
N ASP A 506 23.39 -7.43 -43.36
CA ASP A 506 24.63 -7.79 -42.67
C ASP A 506 24.33 -8.84 -41.59
N HIS A 507 24.79 -10.07 -41.83
CA HIS A 507 24.70 -11.16 -40.85
C HIS A 507 25.47 -10.88 -39.55
N ASN A 508 26.48 -10.00 -39.59
CA ASN A 508 27.30 -9.63 -38.43
C ASN A 508 26.85 -8.32 -37.77
N GLY A 509 25.87 -7.62 -38.35
CA GLY A 509 25.33 -6.37 -37.84
C GLY A 509 24.32 -6.57 -36.71
N THR A 510 23.99 -5.48 -36.01
CA THR A 510 22.87 -5.41 -35.05
C THR A 510 21.79 -4.49 -35.59
N TYR A 511 20.56 -4.98 -35.61
CA TYR A 511 19.36 -4.25 -35.97
C TYR A 511 18.62 -3.85 -34.69
N THR A 512 17.87 -2.74 -34.69
CA THR A 512 17.08 -2.34 -33.50
C THR A 512 15.59 -2.28 -33.86
N LEU A 513 14.80 -3.20 -33.30
CA LEU A 513 13.34 -3.09 -33.28
C LEU A 513 12.94 -2.10 -32.19
N ARG A 514 11.98 -1.22 -32.48
CA ARG A 514 11.43 -0.28 -31.49
C ARG A 514 9.95 -0.51 -31.31
N VAL A 515 9.53 -0.63 -30.04
CA VAL A 515 8.13 -0.82 -29.68
C VAL A 515 7.70 0.33 -28.79
N ALA A 516 6.81 1.16 -29.31
CA ALA A 516 6.17 2.25 -28.59
C ALA A 516 4.78 1.81 -28.14
N LEU A 517 4.54 1.78 -26.83
CA LEU A 517 3.24 1.43 -26.25
C LEU A 517 2.54 2.72 -25.78
N ALA A 518 1.34 2.97 -26.30
CA ALA A 518 0.48 4.06 -25.85
C ALA A 518 -0.02 3.86 -24.41
N THR A 519 -0.22 2.60 -24.00
CA THR A 519 -0.55 2.20 -22.63
C THR A 519 -0.29 0.70 -22.42
N ALA A 520 -0.41 0.21 -21.18
CA ALA A 520 -0.42 -1.21 -20.83
C ALA A 520 -1.24 -1.44 -19.54
N HIS A 521 -1.76 -2.66 -19.34
CA HIS A 521 -2.44 -3.08 -18.11
C HIS A 521 -2.08 -4.53 -17.76
N VAL A 522 -1.28 -4.72 -16.70
CA VAL A 522 -0.86 -6.03 -16.14
C VAL A 522 -0.44 -7.02 -17.23
N SER A 523 0.38 -6.54 -18.17
CA SER A 523 0.82 -7.29 -19.36
C SER A 523 2.33 -7.40 -19.43
N GLU A 524 2.84 -8.50 -19.98
CA GLU A 524 4.25 -8.67 -20.34
C GLU A 524 4.39 -8.76 -21.86
N LEU A 525 5.04 -7.77 -22.47
CA LEU A 525 5.39 -7.82 -23.89
C LEU A 525 6.66 -8.66 -24.05
N GLN A 526 6.57 -9.70 -24.88
CA GLN A 526 7.70 -10.55 -25.25
C GLN A 526 7.95 -10.48 -26.76
N VAL A 527 9.20 -10.28 -27.17
CA VAL A 527 9.63 -10.30 -28.58
C VAL A 527 10.41 -11.57 -28.86
N ARG A 528 10.05 -12.24 -29.96
CA ARG A 528 10.75 -13.39 -30.54
C ARG A 528 11.03 -13.13 -32.01
N ILE A 529 12.08 -13.72 -32.57
CA ILE A 529 12.47 -13.58 -33.97
C ILE A 529 12.63 -14.98 -34.56
N ASN A 530 11.96 -15.24 -35.68
CA ASN A 530 11.96 -16.48 -36.48
C ASN A 530 11.55 -17.80 -35.81
N ASP A 531 11.55 -17.90 -34.47
CA ASP A 531 10.92 -19.00 -33.73
C ASP A 531 9.90 -18.47 -32.72
N GLN A 532 8.61 -18.68 -32.99
CA GLN A 532 7.52 -18.32 -32.08
C GLN A 532 7.50 -19.18 -30.81
N ASN A 533 8.07 -20.39 -30.85
CA ASN A 533 8.08 -21.35 -29.75
C ASN A 533 9.34 -21.22 -28.87
N ALA A 534 10.22 -20.25 -29.15
CA ALA A 534 11.45 -20.03 -28.41
C ALA A 534 11.16 -19.89 -26.90
N THR A 535 11.76 -20.79 -26.11
CA THR A 535 11.54 -20.92 -24.66
C THR A 535 12.01 -19.70 -23.87
N SER A 536 12.99 -18.98 -24.41
CA SER A 536 13.41 -17.65 -23.96
C SER A 536 13.10 -16.63 -25.05
N PRO A 537 12.33 -15.55 -24.78
CA PRO A 537 12.18 -14.47 -25.74
C PRO A 537 13.48 -13.68 -25.86
N LEU A 538 13.70 -13.05 -27.02
CA LEU A 538 14.83 -12.14 -27.26
C LEU A 538 14.76 -10.92 -26.33
N PHE A 539 13.54 -10.47 -26.03
CA PHE A 539 13.27 -9.38 -25.11
C PHE A 539 11.96 -9.61 -24.36
N SER A 540 11.92 -9.19 -23.09
CA SER A 540 10.71 -9.13 -22.26
C SER A 540 10.72 -7.83 -21.46
N THR A 541 9.55 -7.19 -21.36
CA THR A 541 9.35 -6.00 -20.50
C THR A 541 9.26 -6.34 -19.01
N GLY A 542 9.02 -7.61 -18.66
CA GLY A 542 8.34 -7.97 -17.41
C GLY A 542 6.89 -7.45 -17.39
N ILE A 543 6.18 -7.66 -16.29
CA ILE A 543 4.80 -7.15 -16.12
C ILE A 543 4.85 -5.62 -16.03
N ILE A 544 4.12 -4.95 -16.92
CA ILE A 544 4.00 -3.50 -17.03
C ILE A 544 2.53 -3.06 -17.09
N GLY A 545 2.27 -1.84 -16.62
CA GLY A 545 0.94 -1.26 -16.53
C GLY A 545 0.20 -1.71 -15.27
N ASN A 546 -0.32 -0.75 -14.51
CA ASN A 546 -1.04 -0.99 -13.26
C ASN A 546 -2.26 -0.06 -13.14
N ASP A 547 -2.95 0.16 -14.27
CA ASP A 547 -4.23 0.85 -14.37
C ASP A 547 -5.09 0.25 -15.50
N ASN A 548 -6.40 0.22 -15.31
CA ASN A 548 -7.38 -0.32 -16.26
C ASN A 548 -7.63 0.58 -17.49
N THR A 549 -6.62 1.26 -18.05
CA THR A 549 -6.73 2.20 -19.17
C THR A 549 -7.61 1.68 -20.30
N ILE A 550 -7.37 0.46 -20.77
CA ILE A 550 -8.04 -0.18 -21.91
C ILE A 550 -9.54 -0.39 -21.62
N ALA A 551 -9.87 -0.96 -20.46
CA ALA A 551 -11.25 -1.21 -20.06
C ALA A 551 -12.03 0.09 -19.80
N ARG A 552 -11.32 1.16 -19.43
CA ARG A 552 -11.83 2.52 -19.18
C ARG A 552 -11.83 3.41 -20.45
N HIS A 553 -11.93 2.80 -21.64
CA HIS A 553 -12.05 3.51 -22.93
C HIS A 553 -10.80 4.32 -23.34
N GLY A 554 -9.65 4.02 -22.75
CA GLY A 554 -8.39 4.73 -23.01
C GLY A 554 -7.62 4.15 -24.20
N ILE A 555 -7.41 4.99 -25.22
CA ILE A 555 -6.52 4.77 -26.37
C ILE A 555 -5.05 5.13 -26.10
N HIS A 556 -4.78 5.68 -24.91
CA HIS A 556 -3.46 6.09 -24.42
C HIS A 556 -3.48 6.24 -22.90
N GLY A 557 -2.30 6.24 -22.30
CA GLY A 557 -2.06 6.43 -20.88
C GLY A 557 -0.58 6.71 -20.65
N LEU A 558 0.08 5.97 -19.75
CA LEU A 558 1.52 6.08 -19.57
C LEU A 558 2.29 5.48 -20.77
N TYR A 559 2.81 6.36 -21.65
CA TYR A 559 3.59 5.97 -22.82
C TYR A 559 4.94 5.36 -22.42
N ARG A 560 5.32 4.26 -23.09
CA ARG A 560 6.60 3.57 -22.88
C ARG A 560 7.26 3.23 -24.22
N LEU A 561 8.56 3.48 -24.36
CA LEU A 561 9.35 3.18 -25.54
C LEU A 561 10.42 2.15 -25.20
N TYR A 562 10.46 1.04 -25.95
CA TYR A 562 11.44 -0.02 -25.82
C TYR A 562 12.29 -0.14 -27.08
N ASN A 563 13.61 -0.25 -26.90
CA ASN A 563 14.55 -0.65 -27.94
C ASN A 563 14.92 -2.11 -27.72
N VAL A 564 14.85 -2.92 -28.77
CA VAL A 564 15.18 -4.34 -28.78
C VAL A 564 16.26 -4.57 -29.83
N ASP A 565 17.46 -4.92 -29.39
CA ASP A 565 18.56 -5.23 -30.29
C ASP A 565 18.42 -6.67 -30.81
N VAL A 566 18.44 -6.79 -32.14
CA VAL A 566 18.25 -8.01 -32.92
C VAL A 566 19.55 -8.31 -33.66
N PRO A 567 20.30 -9.36 -33.27
CA PRO A 567 21.50 -9.77 -34.01
C PRO A 567 21.18 -10.20 -35.44
N GLY A 568 22.02 -9.82 -36.40
CA GLY A 568 21.88 -10.20 -37.81
C GLY A 568 21.93 -11.71 -38.06
N THR A 569 22.57 -12.47 -37.18
CA THR A 569 22.54 -13.95 -37.16
C THR A 569 21.14 -14.50 -36.87
N GLY A 570 20.27 -13.73 -36.24
CA GLY A 570 18.87 -14.06 -35.99
C GLY A 570 17.94 -13.75 -37.17
N ILE A 571 18.40 -13.11 -38.24
CA ILE A 571 17.59 -12.72 -39.41
C ILE A 571 17.84 -13.69 -40.57
N LEU A 572 16.75 -14.19 -41.16
CA LEU A 572 16.79 -15.00 -42.37
C LEU A 572 16.88 -14.09 -43.61
N PHE A 573 18.00 -14.16 -44.32
CA PHE A 573 18.16 -13.56 -45.65
C PHE A 573 17.94 -14.64 -46.72
N GLY A 574 17.47 -14.24 -47.91
CA GLY A 574 17.07 -15.17 -48.98
C GLY A 574 18.16 -16.18 -49.37
N ALA A 575 18.02 -17.43 -48.92
CA ALA A 575 19.03 -18.46 -49.12
C ALA A 575 19.01 -19.03 -50.56
N ARG A 576 20.20 -19.18 -51.16
CA ARG A 576 20.38 -20.17 -52.23
C ARG A 576 20.12 -21.56 -51.65
N LYS A 577 19.30 -22.35 -52.34
CA LYS A 577 19.01 -23.75 -52.01
C LYS A 577 20.29 -24.60 -52.09
N GLU A 578 20.69 -25.25 -51.00
CA GLU A 578 21.35 -26.57 -51.00
C GLU A 578 20.82 -27.42 -49.82
N GLN A 579 21.00 -28.75 -49.90
CA GLN A 579 20.35 -29.76 -49.05
C GLN A 579 21.18 -30.12 -47.80
N PRO A 580 20.58 -30.77 -46.77
CA PRO A 580 21.23 -30.97 -45.47
C PRO A 580 22.12 -32.22 -45.42
N GLU A 581 23.27 -32.10 -44.75
CA GLU A 581 24.02 -33.25 -44.22
C GLU A 581 23.83 -33.36 -42.70
N GLN A 582 23.87 -34.60 -42.20
CA GLN A 582 23.75 -34.94 -40.80
C GLN A 582 25.12 -34.92 -40.13
N GLN A 583 25.27 -34.33 -38.93
CA GLN A 583 26.05 -35.00 -37.88
C GLN A 583 25.80 -34.52 -36.44
N GLU A 584 25.65 -35.53 -35.58
CA GLU A 584 25.99 -35.64 -34.16
C GLU A 584 25.46 -34.68 -33.08
N GLN A 585 24.76 -35.30 -32.13
CA GLN A 585 24.37 -34.74 -30.85
C GLN A 585 25.59 -34.46 -29.97
N THR A 586 25.66 -33.26 -29.38
CA THR A 586 26.35 -33.05 -28.11
C THR A 586 25.38 -32.47 -27.09
N THR A 587 25.14 -33.21 -26.01
CA THR A 587 24.18 -32.85 -24.96
C THR A 587 24.75 -31.79 -24.03
N GLY A 588 24.54 -30.52 -24.35
CA GLY A 588 24.83 -29.38 -23.48
C GLY A 588 23.57 -28.90 -22.74
N CYS A 589 23.39 -29.30 -21.48
CA CYS A 589 22.30 -28.81 -20.65
C CYS A 589 22.58 -27.36 -20.19
N VAL A 590 21.84 -26.38 -20.71
CA VAL A 590 21.89 -24.98 -20.25
C VAL A 590 20.58 -24.63 -19.54
N CYS A 591 20.61 -24.73 -18.21
CA CYS A 591 19.48 -24.42 -17.34
C CYS A 591 19.24 -22.89 -17.30
N GLY A 592 18.21 -22.41 -17.99
CA GLY A 592 17.80 -21.01 -17.99
C GLY A 592 17.24 -20.56 -16.63
N LYS A 593 18.11 -20.01 -15.77
CA LYS A 593 17.69 -19.50 -14.45
C LYS A 593 17.23 -18.04 -14.54
N LYS A 594 16.04 -17.78 -13.98
CA LYS A 594 15.64 -16.42 -13.57
C LYS A 594 16.66 -15.92 -12.54
N ILE A 595 17.23 -14.74 -12.78
CA ILE A 595 18.10 -14.06 -11.81
C ILE A 595 17.24 -13.11 -10.99
N CYS A 596 17.24 -13.26 -9.67
CA CYS A 596 16.64 -12.30 -8.75
C CYS A 596 17.45 -11.00 -8.76
N ARG A 597 16.81 -9.88 -9.09
CA ARG A 597 17.44 -8.56 -9.15
C ARG A 597 17.22 -7.82 -7.83
N ILE A 598 18.30 -7.36 -7.20
CA ILE A 598 18.23 -6.37 -6.13
C ILE A 598 18.15 -4.99 -6.79
N GLY A 599 17.13 -4.20 -6.44
CA GLY A 599 16.88 -2.89 -7.05
C GLY A 599 17.61 -1.75 -6.33
N GLY A 600 18.58 -1.13 -7.01
CA GLY A 600 19.27 0.09 -6.59
C GLY A 600 19.04 1.24 -7.57
N LYS A 601 18.96 2.48 -7.07
CA LYS A 601 19.14 3.70 -7.89
C LYS A 601 20.60 3.85 -8.36
N SER A 602 21.56 3.39 -7.55
CA SER A 602 22.96 3.22 -7.97
C SER A 602 23.57 1.93 -7.42
N PHE A 603 24.65 1.49 -8.06
CA PHE A 603 25.42 0.30 -7.74
C PHE A 603 26.89 0.70 -7.59
N ARG A 604 27.59 0.13 -6.61
CA ARG A 604 29.03 0.28 -6.42
C ARG A 604 29.62 -1.04 -5.90
N VAL A 605 30.74 -1.45 -6.48
CA VAL A 605 31.66 -2.41 -5.83
C VAL A 605 32.43 -1.66 -4.75
N VAL A 606 32.32 -2.11 -3.51
CA VAL A 606 33.01 -1.52 -2.35
C VAL A 606 34.41 -2.11 -2.23
N VAL A 607 34.51 -3.44 -2.35
CA VAL A 607 35.76 -4.21 -2.41
C VAL A 607 35.61 -5.36 -3.41
N GLU A 608 36.67 -5.68 -4.14
CA GLU A 608 36.82 -6.90 -4.94
C GLU A 608 38.26 -7.40 -4.79
N ASN A 609 38.43 -8.63 -4.31
CA ASN A 609 39.71 -9.34 -4.21
C ASN A 609 39.50 -10.86 -4.36
N GLU A 610 40.55 -11.67 -4.23
CA GLU A 610 40.48 -13.13 -4.43
C GLU A 610 39.57 -13.86 -3.42
N GLU A 611 39.29 -13.25 -2.26
CA GLU A 611 38.54 -13.86 -1.15
C GLU A 611 37.11 -13.31 -1.02
N GLN A 612 36.84 -12.06 -1.45
CA GLN A 612 35.53 -11.43 -1.32
C GLN A 612 35.19 -10.40 -2.42
N VAL A 613 33.89 -10.23 -2.64
CA VAL A 613 33.31 -9.09 -3.38
C VAL A 613 32.20 -8.47 -2.54
N GLU A 614 32.38 -7.21 -2.13
CA GLU A 614 31.36 -6.43 -1.43
C GLU A 614 30.67 -5.48 -2.43
N ILE A 615 29.33 -5.50 -2.45
CA ILE A 615 28.51 -4.75 -3.39
C ILE A 615 27.48 -3.92 -2.61
N SER A 616 27.43 -2.63 -2.88
CA SER A 616 26.44 -1.71 -2.35
C SER A 616 25.43 -1.29 -3.42
N PHE A 617 24.15 -1.32 -3.07
CA PHE A 617 23.05 -0.76 -3.83
C PHE A 617 22.43 0.36 -3.00
N THR A 618 22.36 1.59 -3.51
CA THR A 618 21.65 2.67 -2.80
C THR A 618 20.33 2.98 -3.49
N SER A 619 19.30 3.19 -2.70
CA SER A 619 17.96 3.61 -3.12
C SER A 619 17.47 4.62 -2.09
N SER A 620 16.81 5.70 -2.53
CA SER A 620 16.15 6.62 -1.61
C SER A 620 15.07 5.88 -0.83
N TRP A 621 15.08 6.00 0.50
CA TRP A 621 14.05 5.45 1.34
C TRP A 621 12.94 6.49 1.54
N ASP A 622 11.68 6.10 1.29
CA ASP A 622 10.49 6.92 1.55
C ASP A 622 9.44 6.07 2.30
N ARG A 623 8.48 6.68 2.99
CA ARG A 623 7.51 5.94 3.82
C ARG A 623 6.58 5.00 3.03
N SER A 624 6.46 5.13 1.71
CA SER A 624 5.82 4.11 0.85
C SER A 624 6.68 2.85 0.66
N LEU A 625 7.89 2.80 1.23
CA LEU A 625 8.69 1.58 1.41
C LEU A 625 8.49 0.92 2.78
N GLU A 626 7.68 1.52 3.67
CA GLU A 626 7.42 0.98 5.00
C GLU A 626 6.71 -0.39 4.92
N GLY A 627 7.23 -1.37 5.66
CA GLY A 627 6.77 -2.76 5.57
C GLY A 627 7.18 -3.51 4.29
N LYS A 628 7.98 -2.93 3.38
CA LYS A 628 8.48 -3.66 2.21
C LYS A 628 9.50 -4.73 2.59
N ILE A 629 8.99 -5.94 2.59
CA ILE A 629 9.72 -7.21 2.66
C ILE A 629 10.76 -7.26 1.52
N VAL A 630 11.90 -7.90 1.75
CA VAL A 630 12.80 -8.35 0.68
C VAL A 630 12.55 -9.85 0.43
N PRO A 631 11.53 -10.23 -0.38
CA PRO A 631 11.27 -11.63 -0.67
C PRO A 631 12.33 -12.18 -1.60
N LEU A 632 13.05 -13.20 -1.15
CA LEU A 632 13.92 -13.99 -1.98
C LEU A 632 13.08 -15.11 -2.62
N ASN A 633 12.60 -14.84 -3.83
CA ASN A 633 12.02 -15.87 -4.70
C ASN A 633 13.15 -16.84 -5.07
N ILE A 634 12.98 -18.12 -4.74
CA ILE A 634 13.95 -19.16 -5.06
C ILE A 634 13.41 -20.10 -6.15
N ASP A 635 14.25 -21.01 -6.63
CA ASP A 635 13.94 -21.87 -7.78
C ASP A 635 12.69 -22.74 -7.50
N LYS A 636 11.86 -22.97 -8.52
CA LYS A 636 10.59 -23.71 -8.35
C LYS A 636 10.76 -25.10 -7.76
N ARG A 637 11.93 -25.74 -7.89
CA ARG A 637 12.21 -27.09 -7.37
C ARG A 637 12.28 -27.19 -5.84
N PHE A 638 12.37 -26.08 -5.13
CA PHE A 638 12.42 -26.05 -3.66
C PHE A 638 11.01 -26.21 -3.07
N HIS A 639 10.47 -27.43 -3.02
CA HIS A 639 9.10 -27.67 -2.52
C HIS A 639 8.98 -27.85 -1.00
N TYR A 640 10.10 -28.09 -0.29
CA TYR A 640 10.09 -28.43 1.13
C TYR A 640 10.66 -27.28 1.97
N MET A 641 9.85 -26.76 2.90
CA MET A 641 10.21 -25.66 3.80
C MET A 641 10.61 -26.22 5.17
N ALA A 642 11.61 -25.58 5.81
CA ALA A 642 11.98 -25.83 7.21
C ALA A 642 12.25 -24.51 7.96
N ILE A 643 11.51 -24.29 9.05
CA ILE A 643 11.60 -23.08 9.90
C ILE A 643 11.81 -23.40 11.39
N ALA A 644 11.73 -24.67 11.78
CA ALA A 644 12.13 -25.25 13.06
C ALA A 644 12.20 -26.77 12.93
N ASP A 645 12.79 -27.48 13.90
CA ASP A 645 12.86 -28.95 13.91
C ASP A 645 11.48 -29.62 13.84
N ASN A 646 10.47 -29.02 14.47
CA ASN A 646 9.08 -29.49 14.46
C ASN A 646 8.20 -28.86 13.36
N ARG A 647 8.68 -27.83 12.65
CA ARG A 647 7.91 -27.10 11.63
C ARG A 647 8.62 -27.16 10.28
N GLN A 648 8.43 -28.31 9.62
CA GLN A 648 8.93 -28.60 8.27
C GLN A 648 7.86 -29.35 7.47
N ARG A 649 7.69 -29.04 6.19
CA ARG A 649 6.73 -29.72 5.30
C ARG A 649 6.98 -29.43 3.82
N TYR A 650 6.42 -30.28 2.96
CA TYR A 650 6.05 -29.85 1.61
C TYR A 650 5.00 -28.73 1.69
N MET A 651 5.17 -27.71 0.86
CA MET A 651 4.32 -26.52 0.86
C MET A 651 3.40 -26.49 -0.35
N PRO A 652 2.17 -25.96 -0.22
CA PRO A 652 1.28 -25.74 -1.36
C PRO A 652 1.88 -24.73 -2.33
N LEU A 653 1.49 -24.84 -3.60
CA LEU A 653 1.93 -23.93 -4.66
C LEU A 653 1.03 -22.69 -4.71
N PRO A 654 1.51 -21.53 -5.20
CA PRO A 654 0.67 -20.34 -5.33
C PRO A 654 -0.58 -20.56 -6.19
N ASP A 655 -0.49 -21.43 -7.19
CA ASP A 655 -1.59 -21.88 -8.05
C ASP A 655 -2.73 -22.57 -7.27
N ASP A 656 -2.42 -23.22 -6.13
CA ASP A 656 -3.41 -23.95 -5.32
C ASP A 656 -4.39 -23.00 -4.61
N ARG A 657 -3.98 -21.73 -4.43
CA ARG A 657 -4.81 -20.68 -3.83
C ARG A 657 -5.74 -19.98 -4.82
N LEU A 658 -5.59 -20.20 -6.13
CA LEU A 658 -6.43 -19.54 -7.15
C LEU A 658 -7.90 -19.97 -7.00
N PRO A 659 -8.91 -19.14 -7.33
CA PRO A 659 -10.34 -19.44 -7.09
C PRO A 659 -10.90 -20.75 -7.68
N ARG A 660 -10.21 -21.35 -8.65
CA ARG A 660 -10.52 -22.66 -9.24
C ARG A 660 -10.03 -23.87 -8.42
N ARG A 661 -9.09 -23.65 -7.49
CA ARG A 661 -8.40 -24.66 -6.67
C ARG A 661 -8.50 -24.38 -5.16
N GLY A 662 -8.54 -23.11 -4.77
CA GLY A 662 -8.69 -22.65 -3.39
C GLY A 662 -9.95 -21.81 -3.19
N LYS A 663 -10.35 -21.64 -1.94
CA LYS A 663 -11.45 -20.78 -1.50
C LYS A 663 -10.97 -19.85 -0.38
N GLU A 664 -11.04 -18.54 -0.61
CA GLU A 664 -10.79 -17.54 0.42
C GLU A 664 -11.76 -17.70 1.60
N LEU A 665 -11.24 -17.49 2.82
CA LEU A 665 -12.01 -17.62 4.06
C LEU A 665 -12.34 -16.23 4.63
N ALA A 666 -12.15 -15.99 5.93
CA ALA A 666 -12.56 -14.73 6.56
C ALA A 666 -11.66 -13.52 6.24
N TYR A 667 -10.51 -13.74 5.58
CA TYR A 667 -9.59 -12.71 5.10
C TYR A 667 -8.68 -13.28 3.98
N PRO A 668 -8.08 -12.44 3.10
CA PRO A 668 -7.41 -12.90 1.87
C PRO A 668 -6.22 -13.83 2.07
N GLU A 669 -5.53 -13.74 3.21
CA GLU A 669 -4.39 -14.61 3.49
C GLU A 669 -4.77 -16.04 3.88
N ALA A 670 -6.00 -16.30 4.36
CA ALA A 670 -6.46 -17.66 4.67
C ALA A 670 -7.25 -18.27 3.50
N VAL A 671 -6.69 -19.31 2.89
CA VAL A 671 -7.32 -20.00 1.75
C VAL A 671 -7.43 -21.49 2.03
N LEU A 672 -8.65 -22.01 1.99
CA LEU A 672 -8.93 -23.45 2.01
C LEU A 672 -8.58 -24.07 0.65
N LEU A 673 -7.74 -25.10 0.65
CA LEU A 673 -7.28 -25.80 -0.55
C LEU A 673 -8.31 -26.88 -0.92
N VAL A 674 -9.14 -26.60 -1.93
CA VAL A 674 -10.28 -27.44 -2.33
C VAL A 674 -9.89 -28.47 -3.38
N LYS A 675 -9.04 -28.09 -4.34
CA LYS A 675 -8.49 -28.91 -5.43
C LYS A 675 -7.03 -28.51 -5.74
N PRO A 676 -6.10 -28.60 -4.79
CA PRO A 676 -4.68 -28.34 -5.03
C PRO A 676 -4.11 -29.22 -6.15
N VAL A 677 -2.95 -28.85 -6.68
CA VAL A 677 -2.15 -29.64 -7.63
C VAL A 677 -1.72 -30.94 -6.96
N GLU A 678 -1.16 -30.85 -5.75
CA GLU A 678 -0.82 -32.00 -4.91
C GLU A 678 -2.03 -32.40 -4.05
N PRO A 679 -2.70 -33.54 -4.31
CA PRO A 679 -3.97 -33.88 -3.67
C PRO A 679 -3.89 -34.04 -2.15
N GLU A 680 -2.70 -34.30 -1.62
CA GLU A 680 -2.43 -34.40 -0.19
C GLU A 680 -2.75 -33.12 0.59
N PHE A 681 -2.71 -31.93 -0.01
CA PHE A 681 -3.11 -30.69 0.67
C PHE A 681 -4.63 -30.43 0.67
N THR A 682 -5.43 -31.33 0.07
CA THR A 682 -6.90 -31.14 -0.01
C THR A 682 -7.51 -31.07 1.40
N GLY A 683 -8.29 -30.02 1.64
CA GLY A 683 -8.93 -29.74 2.93
C GLY A 683 -8.08 -28.95 3.92
N GLU A 684 -6.81 -28.65 3.60
CA GLU A 684 -5.99 -27.79 4.45
C GLU A 684 -6.25 -26.30 4.22
N VAL A 685 -6.05 -25.49 5.25
CA VAL A 685 -5.97 -24.03 5.11
C VAL A 685 -4.51 -23.60 5.01
N ASP A 686 -4.20 -22.85 3.96
CA ASP A 686 -2.90 -22.21 3.75
C ASP A 686 -2.98 -20.71 4.09
N ASP A 687 -2.04 -20.25 4.92
CA ASP A 687 -1.94 -18.88 5.39
C ASP A 687 -0.49 -18.55 5.78
N LYS A 688 0.02 -17.40 5.31
CA LYS A 688 1.39 -16.94 5.59
C LYS A 688 1.70 -16.85 7.10
N TYR A 689 0.71 -16.53 7.93
CA TYR A 689 0.90 -16.33 9.37
C TYR A 689 1.16 -17.64 10.14
N LEU A 690 0.87 -18.81 9.53
CA LEU A 690 1.28 -20.11 10.06
C LEU A 690 2.80 -20.17 10.22
N TYR A 691 3.53 -19.58 9.27
CA TYR A 691 4.99 -19.61 9.15
C TYR A 691 5.65 -18.42 9.85
N SER A 692 5.07 -17.92 10.95
CA SER A 692 5.72 -16.92 11.80
C SER A 692 6.63 -17.57 12.85
N SER A 693 7.68 -16.85 13.22
CA SER A 693 8.60 -17.18 14.31
C SER A 693 8.89 -15.93 15.14
N GLU A 694 9.05 -16.10 16.45
CA GLU A 694 9.54 -15.04 17.34
C GLU A 694 11.01 -14.72 17.05
N ASN A 695 11.42 -13.46 17.25
CA ASN A 695 12.80 -13.02 17.08
C ASN A 695 13.82 -13.91 17.84
N ARG A 696 13.49 -14.36 19.07
CA ARG A 696 14.36 -15.26 19.85
C ARG A 696 14.67 -16.61 19.17
N ASN A 697 13.76 -17.09 18.33
CA ASN A 697 13.83 -18.41 17.69
C ASN A 697 14.20 -18.32 16.20
N LEU A 698 14.04 -17.14 15.58
CA LEU A 698 14.30 -16.87 14.18
C LEU A 698 15.80 -16.73 13.89
N LYS A 699 16.56 -17.82 14.02
CA LYS A 699 18.02 -17.86 13.72
C LYS A 699 18.34 -18.38 12.32
N VAL A 700 17.68 -19.45 11.89
CA VAL A 700 17.85 -20.05 10.57
C VAL A 700 16.52 -20.60 10.05
N HIS A 701 16.22 -20.35 8.78
CA HIS A 701 15.08 -20.92 8.07
C HIS A 701 15.33 -20.95 6.57
N GLY A 702 14.56 -21.76 5.85
CA GLY A 702 14.67 -21.81 4.41
C GLY A 702 13.97 -23.00 3.79
N TRP A 703 14.55 -23.47 2.70
CA TRP A 703 13.95 -24.49 1.84
C TRP A 703 15.00 -25.48 1.36
N MET A 704 14.56 -26.71 1.12
CA MET A 704 15.35 -27.74 0.45
C MET A 704 14.63 -28.28 -0.79
N CYS A 705 15.44 -28.65 -1.76
CA CYS A 705 15.10 -29.40 -2.94
C CYS A 705 15.66 -30.81 -2.75
N PHE A 706 14.86 -31.85 -3.08
CA PHE A 706 15.28 -33.25 -2.95
C PHE A 706 15.96 -33.77 -4.23
N ASP A 707 15.67 -33.19 -5.40
CA ASP A 707 16.29 -33.54 -6.68
C ASP A 707 16.68 -32.29 -7.52
N PRO A 708 17.97 -31.91 -7.56
CA PRO A 708 19.08 -32.47 -6.79
C PRO A 708 18.95 -32.11 -5.28
N PRO A 709 19.61 -32.85 -4.37
CA PRO A 709 19.59 -32.58 -2.93
C PRO A 709 20.39 -31.30 -2.61
N VAL A 710 19.69 -30.15 -2.56
CA VAL A 710 20.28 -28.83 -2.30
C VAL A 710 19.41 -27.99 -1.38
N GLY A 711 20.04 -27.20 -0.50
CA GLY A 711 19.38 -26.31 0.45
C GLY A 711 19.65 -24.82 0.17
N PHE A 712 18.67 -23.99 0.49
CA PHE A 712 18.74 -22.54 0.47
C PHE A 712 18.30 -22.02 1.84
N TRP A 713 19.22 -21.38 2.57
CA TRP A 713 19.02 -21.02 3.97
C TRP A 713 19.31 -19.54 4.21
N GLN A 714 18.43 -18.89 4.95
CA GLN A 714 18.65 -17.58 5.52
C GLN A 714 19.07 -17.75 6.98
N ILE A 715 20.25 -17.26 7.32
CA ILE A 715 20.82 -17.24 8.66
C ILE A 715 20.85 -15.79 9.15
N THR A 716 20.45 -15.56 10.40
CA THR A 716 20.57 -14.26 11.08
C THR A 716 21.48 -14.43 12.30
N PRO A 717 22.78 -14.10 12.21
CA PRO A 717 23.75 -14.33 13.29
C PRO A 717 23.61 -13.35 14.45
N SER A 718 22.97 -12.19 14.24
CA SER A 718 22.74 -11.18 15.28
C SER A 718 21.32 -10.65 15.25
N ASN A 719 20.77 -10.39 16.43
CA ASN A 719 19.45 -9.79 16.60
C ASN A 719 19.49 -8.25 16.67
N GLU A 720 20.67 -7.60 16.62
CA GLU A 720 20.83 -6.17 16.98
C GLU A 720 19.87 -5.22 16.27
N PHE A 721 19.57 -5.50 15.00
CA PHE A 721 18.74 -4.69 14.13
C PHE A 721 17.24 -4.91 14.30
N ARG A 722 16.82 -5.94 15.05
CA ARG A 722 15.41 -6.31 15.16
C ARG A 722 14.63 -5.31 16.00
N THR A 723 13.32 -5.49 16.00
CA THR A 723 12.34 -4.58 16.58
C THR A 723 11.37 -5.38 17.46
N GLY A 724 10.82 -4.73 18.49
CA GLY A 724 9.91 -5.33 19.48
C GLY A 724 10.50 -6.45 20.36
N GLY A 725 11.83 -6.48 20.53
CA GLY A 725 12.52 -7.41 21.43
C GLY A 725 12.39 -8.90 21.08
N PRO A 726 12.66 -9.82 22.04
CA PRO A 726 12.76 -11.26 21.77
C PRO A 726 11.45 -11.93 21.34
N LEU A 727 10.30 -11.46 21.82
CA LEU A 727 9.00 -12.11 21.58
C LEU A 727 8.29 -11.65 20.29
N LYS A 728 8.72 -10.55 19.64
CA LYS A 728 8.02 -10.10 18.43
C LYS A 728 8.07 -11.19 17.35
N GLN A 729 6.89 -11.58 16.86
CA GLN A 729 6.76 -12.53 15.76
C GLN A 729 6.95 -11.85 14.39
N ASN A 730 7.65 -12.54 13.50
CA ASN A 730 7.92 -12.13 12.12
C ASN A 730 7.74 -13.32 11.17
N LEU A 731 7.40 -13.05 9.90
CA LEU A 731 7.21 -14.08 8.88
C LEU A 731 8.55 -14.67 8.41
N THR A 732 8.59 -15.97 8.13
CA THR A 732 9.78 -16.68 7.61
C THR A 732 9.65 -17.02 6.12
N SER A 733 8.46 -17.52 5.74
CA SER A 733 8.16 -18.13 4.45
C SER A 733 6.72 -17.79 4.02
N HIS A 734 6.39 -18.11 2.78
CA HIS A 734 5.05 -17.95 2.20
C HIS A 734 4.65 -19.23 1.44
N VAL A 735 3.44 -19.23 0.85
CA VAL A 735 3.03 -20.20 -0.17
C VAL A 735 4.03 -20.24 -1.34
N GLY A 736 4.38 -21.45 -1.79
CA GLY A 736 5.45 -21.63 -2.76
C GLY A 736 6.84 -21.17 -2.26
N PRO A 737 7.88 -21.31 -3.10
CA PRO A 737 9.27 -21.29 -2.68
C PRO A 737 9.76 -19.84 -2.46
N ILE A 738 9.42 -19.29 -1.30
CA ILE A 738 9.63 -17.89 -0.90
C ILE A 738 10.27 -17.85 0.49
N THR A 739 11.41 -17.18 0.62
CA THR A 739 12.10 -16.90 1.89
C THR A 739 12.07 -15.41 2.20
N LEU A 740 11.78 -15.04 3.45
CA LEU A 740 11.66 -13.66 3.89
C LEU A 740 12.73 -13.24 4.91
N ALA A 741 13.35 -12.09 4.67
CA ALA A 741 14.07 -11.30 5.65
C ALA A 741 13.16 -10.15 6.14
N MET A 742 12.65 -10.26 7.36
CA MET A 742 11.77 -9.26 7.97
C MET A 742 12.58 -8.28 8.82
N PHE A 743 12.65 -7.02 8.38
CA PHE A 743 13.37 -5.95 9.09
C PHE A 743 12.44 -5.11 9.98
N LEU A 744 11.26 -4.76 9.47
CA LEU A 744 10.20 -4.03 10.17
C LEU A 744 8.84 -4.55 9.72
N SER A 745 7.89 -4.67 10.65
CA SER A 745 6.49 -4.98 10.32
C SER A 745 5.55 -4.77 11.51
N ALA A 746 4.38 -4.19 11.22
CA ALA A 746 3.24 -4.09 12.14
C ALA A 746 2.58 -5.44 12.51
N HIS A 747 3.05 -6.58 12.00
CA HIS A 747 2.55 -7.89 12.41
C HIS A 747 2.73 -8.12 13.92
N TYR A 748 1.64 -8.54 14.58
CA TYR A 748 1.52 -8.84 16.02
C TYR A 748 1.66 -7.67 16.99
N VAL A 749 1.75 -6.43 16.48
CA VAL A 749 1.97 -5.21 17.28
C VAL A 749 1.10 -4.03 16.83
N GLY A 750 0.65 -4.00 15.58
CA GLY A 750 -0.21 -2.93 15.07
C GLY A 750 0.55 -1.63 14.77
N GLU A 751 -0.15 -0.49 14.90
CA GLU A 751 0.37 0.84 14.54
C GLU A 751 1.52 1.32 15.46
N ASP A 752 1.70 0.72 16.63
CA ASP A 752 2.76 1.07 17.57
C ASP A 752 4.16 0.62 17.11
N MET A 753 4.23 -0.25 16.10
CA MET A 753 5.48 -0.73 15.48
C MET A 753 5.79 -0.04 14.13
N VAL A 754 4.95 0.91 13.71
CA VAL A 754 5.17 1.77 12.54
C VAL A 754 6.26 2.80 12.90
N LEU A 755 7.23 3.01 12.01
CA LEU A 755 8.32 3.97 12.22
C LEU A 755 7.77 5.41 12.16
N LYS A 756 7.47 5.94 13.35
CA LYS A 756 6.97 7.31 13.54
C LYS A 756 8.14 8.26 13.77
N PHE A 757 8.74 8.76 12.69
CA PHE A 757 9.70 9.85 12.80
C PHE A 757 9.02 11.11 13.31
N LYS A 758 9.62 11.74 14.32
CA LYS A 758 9.35 13.15 14.57
C LYS A 758 9.89 13.88 13.35
N GLU A 759 9.11 14.82 12.86
CA GLU A 759 9.65 15.85 12.01
C GLU A 759 10.83 16.48 12.79
N GLY A 760 12.04 16.36 12.27
CA GLY A 760 13.29 16.72 12.95
C GLY A 760 14.36 15.64 12.80
N GLU A 761 13.94 14.38 12.71
CA GLU A 761 14.73 13.27 13.21
C GLU A 761 15.70 12.72 12.14
N PRO A 762 17.02 12.99 12.26
CA PRO A 762 18.00 12.24 11.50
C PRO A 762 18.00 10.82 12.03
N TRP A 763 17.70 9.84 11.18
CA TRP A 763 17.72 8.44 11.57
C TRP A 763 18.52 7.62 10.58
N LYS A 764 19.38 6.74 11.12
CA LYS A 764 20.23 5.85 10.37
C LYS A 764 20.28 4.51 11.08
N LYS A 765 19.90 3.44 10.37
CA LYS A 765 19.98 2.07 10.89
C LYS A 765 20.56 1.13 9.85
N VAL A 766 21.40 0.21 10.30
CA VAL A 766 21.81 -0.95 9.52
C VAL A 766 20.88 -2.10 9.87
N PHE A 767 20.27 -2.69 8.86
CA PHE A 767 19.54 -3.94 9.01
C PHE A 767 20.40 -5.10 8.52
N GLY A 768 20.50 -6.13 9.35
CA GLY A 768 21.36 -7.28 9.14
C GLY A 768 22.48 -7.42 10.19
N PRO A 769 23.36 -8.40 10.00
CA PRO A 769 23.51 -9.15 8.76
C PRO A 769 22.40 -10.15 8.50
N VAL A 770 22.15 -10.37 7.21
CA VAL A 770 21.45 -11.55 6.72
C VAL A 770 22.44 -12.35 5.89
N PHE A 771 22.72 -13.58 6.32
CA PHE A 771 23.66 -14.48 5.67
C PHE A 771 22.88 -15.51 4.85
N ILE A 772 23.21 -15.67 3.57
CA ILE A 772 22.60 -16.69 2.71
C ILE A 772 23.57 -17.85 2.57
N TYR A 773 23.13 -19.03 3.02
CA TYR A 773 23.89 -20.28 2.96
C TYR A 773 23.27 -21.25 1.95
N LEU A 774 24.13 -21.83 1.11
CA LEU A 774 23.77 -22.84 0.12
C LEU A 774 24.59 -24.10 0.35
N ASN A 775 23.91 -25.22 0.56
CA ASN A 775 24.52 -26.55 0.72
C ASN A 775 23.97 -27.56 -0.30
N SER A 776 24.71 -28.65 -0.48
CA SER A 776 24.42 -29.71 -1.45
C SER A 776 24.99 -31.03 -0.95
N LEU A 777 24.23 -32.12 -1.04
CA LEU A 777 24.76 -33.46 -0.78
C LEU A 777 25.46 -34.01 -2.03
N ILE A 778 26.27 -35.05 -1.81
CA ILE A 778 26.78 -35.97 -2.82
C ILE A 778 26.27 -37.34 -2.37
N ASP A 779 25.83 -38.18 -3.31
CA ASP A 779 24.79 -39.22 -3.11
C ASP A 779 24.95 -40.18 -1.89
N ASP A 780 23.81 -40.79 -1.51
CA ASP A 780 23.55 -41.72 -0.38
C ASP A 780 23.15 -41.10 0.99
N GLU A 781 23.20 -39.78 1.18
CA GLU A 781 22.67 -39.12 2.39
C GLU A 781 21.20 -38.65 2.22
N SER A 782 20.43 -38.67 3.32
CA SER A 782 19.05 -38.15 3.35
C SER A 782 19.02 -36.63 3.14
N PRO A 783 18.22 -36.08 2.21
CA PRO A 783 18.13 -34.63 1.99
C PRO A 783 17.76 -33.81 3.24
N LEU A 784 17.15 -34.44 4.25
CA LEU A 784 16.90 -33.78 5.55
C LEU A 784 18.19 -33.39 6.29
N SER A 785 19.36 -34.00 6.01
CA SER A 785 20.64 -33.58 6.59
C SER A 785 21.07 -32.17 6.15
N LEU A 786 20.52 -31.65 5.05
CA LEU A 786 20.72 -30.26 4.61
C LEU A 786 20.26 -29.25 5.68
N TRP A 787 19.24 -29.57 6.48
CA TRP A 787 18.79 -28.75 7.60
C TRP A 787 19.76 -28.81 8.79
N GLU A 788 20.33 -29.98 9.09
CA GLU A 788 21.32 -30.13 10.16
C GLU A 788 22.63 -29.39 9.83
N ASP A 789 23.13 -29.48 8.60
CA ASP A 789 24.30 -28.69 8.14
C ASP A 789 23.98 -27.18 8.11
N ALA A 790 22.74 -26.77 7.82
CA ALA A 790 22.32 -25.37 7.93
C ALA A 790 22.27 -24.87 9.39
N LYS A 791 21.81 -25.70 10.34
CA LYS A 791 21.90 -25.40 11.78
C LYS A 791 23.36 -25.32 12.25
N GLN A 792 24.23 -26.24 11.82
CA GLN A 792 25.67 -26.17 12.12
C GLN A 792 26.30 -24.89 11.58
N GLN A 793 25.98 -24.51 10.34
CA GLN A 793 26.47 -23.26 9.77
C GLN A 793 25.91 -22.03 10.51
N MET A 794 24.66 -22.06 10.98
CA MET A 794 24.09 -20.99 11.82
C MET A 794 24.87 -20.79 13.12
N TRP A 795 25.26 -21.88 13.81
CA TRP A 795 26.12 -21.78 15.00
C TRP A 795 27.50 -21.20 14.68
N ILE A 796 28.10 -21.56 13.55
CA ILE A 796 29.39 -21.00 13.10
C ILE A 796 29.25 -19.49 12.84
N GLU A 797 28.18 -19.05 12.16
CA GLU A 797 27.97 -17.64 11.86
C GLU A 797 27.62 -16.82 13.12
N GLU A 798 26.89 -17.38 14.09
CA GLU A 798 26.63 -16.76 15.40
C GLU A 798 27.92 -16.63 16.24
N GLN A 799 28.84 -17.60 16.17
CA GLN A 799 30.16 -17.52 16.82
C GLN A 799 31.17 -16.63 16.08
N SER A 800 30.96 -16.39 14.78
CA SER A 800 31.81 -15.54 13.93
C SER A 800 31.35 -14.07 13.90
N TRP A 801 30.24 -13.76 14.58
CA TRP A 801 29.75 -12.41 14.79
C TRP A 801 30.53 -11.73 15.92
N PRO A 802 30.89 -10.43 15.80
CA PRO A 802 30.71 -9.55 14.65
C PRO A 802 31.79 -9.75 13.58
N TYR A 803 31.36 -9.73 12.31
CA TYR A 803 32.23 -9.98 11.17
C TYR A 803 33.27 -8.87 10.96
N THR A 804 34.51 -9.24 10.66
CA THR A 804 35.60 -8.28 10.37
C THR A 804 35.77 -7.91 8.90
N PHE A 805 35.09 -8.63 8.00
CA PHE A 805 35.26 -8.47 6.55
C PHE A 805 34.44 -7.33 5.90
N PRO A 806 33.23 -6.94 6.37
CA PRO A 806 32.50 -5.80 5.80
C PRO A 806 33.26 -4.49 6.00
N GLN A 807 33.40 -3.69 4.94
CA GLN A 807 34.20 -2.45 4.95
C GLN A 807 33.36 -1.16 5.04
N SER A 808 32.06 -1.27 5.31
CA SER A 808 31.18 -0.10 5.49
C SER A 808 31.40 0.55 6.85
N ASP A 809 31.69 1.86 6.89
CA ASP A 809 31.80 2.66 8.12
C ASP A 809 30.56 2.61 9.02
N ASP A 810 29.39 2.29 8.46
CA ASP A 810 28.12 2.14 9.18
C ASP A 810 27.98 0.80 9.92
N PHE A 811 28.87 -0.14 9.63
CA PHE A 811 28.95 -1.45 10.24
C PHE A 811 30.14 -1.48 11.22
N PRO A 812 29.91 -1.26 12.54
CA PRO A 812 31.01 -1.16 13.48
C PRO A 812 31.66 -2.52 13.73
N GLN A 813 32.99 -2.51 13.72
CA GLN A 813 33.88 -3.63 13.98
C GLN A 813 33.82 -4.06 15.46
N SER A 814 34.43 -5.20 15.82
CA SER A 814 34.43 -5.73 17.20
C SER A 814 35.05 -4.76 18.22
N ASP A 815 36.15 -4.09 17.87
CA ASP A 815 36.84 -3.10 18.71
C ASP A 815 36.08 -1.77 18.85
N GLN A 816 35.07 -1.54 18.00
CA GLN A 816 34.18 -0.39 18.03
C GLN A 816 32.90 -0.63 18.85
N ARG A 817 32.78 -1.80 19.50
CA ARG A 817 31.63 -2.23 20.30
C ARG A 817 32.02 -2.36 21.78
N GLY A 818 31.04 -2.59 22.66
CA GLY A 818 31.26 -2.80 24.09
C GLY A 818 30.38 -3.92 24.66
N ASN A 819 30.65 -4.29 25.91
CA ASN A 819 30.00 -5.41 26.59
C ASN A 819 29.37 -4.96 27.92
N VAL A 820 28.29 -5.63 28.34
CA VAL A 820 27.65 -5.45 29.65
C VAL A 820 27.43 -6.80 30.29
N SER A 821 27.86 -6.94 31.54
CA SER A 821 27.63 -8.11 32.37
C SER A 821 27.03 -7.71 33.73
N GLY A 822 26.51 -8.70 34.45
CA GLY A 822 25.98 -8.51 35.79
C GLY A 822 25.18 -9.73 36.24
N ARG A 823 24.45 -9.59 37.35
CA ARG A 823 23.60 -10.65 37.89
C ARG A 823 22.22 -10.11 38.24
N LEU A 824 21.16 -10.67 37.66
CA LEU A 824 19.79 -10.37 38.05
C LEU A 824 19.35 -11.32 39.17
N ARG A 825 18.71 -10.76 40.20
CA ARG A 825 18.02 -11.48 41.27
C ARG A 825 16.61 -10.95 41.42
N ILE A 826 15.71 -11.81 41.87
CA ILE A 826 14.31 -11.44 42.14
C ILE A 826 14.11 -11.36 43.65
N ARG A 827 13.25 -10.46 44.08
CA ARG A 827 12.80 -10.39 45.47
C ARG A 827 11.30 -10.17 45.53
N ASP A 828 10.57 -11.23 45.89
CA ASP A 828 9.14 -11.15 46.21
C ASP A 828 8.92 -11.64 47.64
N ARG A 829 8.78 -10.68 48.56
CA ARG A 829 8.60 -10.86 50.00
C ARG A 829 7.40 -11.74 50.42
N TYR A 830 6.45 -12.01 49.54
CA TYR A 830 5.34 -12.93 49.85
C TYR A 830 5.70 -14.38 49.51
N VAL A 831 6.57 -14.58 48.51
CA VAL A 831 7.12 -15.88 48.13
C VAL A 831 8.26 -16.26 49.09
N SER A 832 9.31 -15.44 49.16
CA SER A 832 10.56 -15.70 49.89
C SER A 832 11.13 -14.42 50.50
N ASP A 833 11.72 -14.51 51.69
CA ASP A 833 12.51 -13.43 52.30
C ASP A 833 13.92 -13.34 51.67
N ASP A 834 14.45 -14.47 51.20
CA ASP A 834 15.70 -14.58 50.44
C ASP A 834 15.50 -14.26 48.94
N TYR A 835 16.57 -13.85 48.27
CA TYR A 835 16.59 -13.65 46.82
C TYR A 835 16.33 -14.94 46.04
N ILE A 836 15.48 -14.86 45.02
CA ILE A 836 15.17 -15.95 44.10
C ILE A 836 16.06 -15.78 42.85
N SER A 837 16.54 -16.89 42.28
CA SER A 837 17.34 -16.85 41.04
C SER A 837 16.50 -16.37 39.86
N ALA A 838 17.08 -15.51 39.02
CA ALA A 838 16.46 -15.04 37.79
C ALA A 838 16.78 -15.97 36.59
N GLU A 839 16.82 -17.28 36.83
CA GLU A 839 17.17 -18.27 35.80
C GLU A 839 16.28 -18.13 34.55
N GLY A 840 16.93 -18.07 33.38
CA GLY A 840 16.23 -17.98 32.10
C GLY A 840 15.53 -16.64 31.84
N ALA A 841 15.67 -15.65 32.73
CA ALA A 841 15.16 -14.30 32.52
C ALA A 841 15.75 -13.70 31.24
N TYR A 842 14.92 -13.05 30.44
CA TYR A 842 15.40 -12.25 29.32
C TYR A 842 15.92 -10.94 29.88
N VAL A 843 17.23 -10.71 29.74
CA VAL A 843 17.89 -9.46 30.11
C VAL A 843 18.37 -8.78 28.83
N GLY A 844 18.08 -7.50 28.65
CA GLY A 844 18.37 -6.81 27.39
C GLY A 844 18.54 -5.31 27.52
N LEU A 845 19.24 -4.76 26.52
CA LEU A 845 19.45 -3.33 26.33
C LEU A 845 18.57 -2.84 25.18
N ALA A 846 17.88 -1.74 25.41
CA ALA A 846 17.14 -0.98 24.39
C ALA A 846 17.27 0.51 24.73
N PRO A 847 16.91 1.43 23.81
CA PRO A 847 16.96 2.85 24.09
C PRO A 847 16.22 3.25 25.38
N PRO A 848 16.61 4.37 26.03
CA PRO A 848 16.01 4.79 27.28
C PRO A 848 14.51 5.06 27.18
N GLY A 849 13.75 4.61 28.17
CA GLY A 849 12.29 4.67 28.13
C GLY A 849 11.59 4.12 29.37
N ASP A 850 10.27 3.99 29.25
CA ASP A 850 9.41 3.48 30.33
C ASP A 850 9.53 1.95 30.50
N VAL A 851 9.10 1.47 31.65
CA VAL A 851 8.99 0.04 31.97
C VAL A 851 8.18 -0.69 30.88
N GLY A 852 8.77 -1.71 30.26
CA GLY A 852 8.16 -2.45 29.15
C GLY A 852 8.20 -1.78 27.78
N SER A 853 8.78 -0.59 27.63
CA SER A 853 8.86 0.14 26.33
C SER A 853 9.65 -0.60 25.25
N TRP A 854 10.60 -1.47 25.64
CA TRP A 854 11.41 -2.29 24.73
C TRP A 854 10.59 -3.14 23.74
N GLN A 855 9.33 -3.50 24.07
CA GLN A 855 8.48 -4.30 23.17
C GLN A 855 7.88 -3.47 22.01
N LEU A 856 7.94 -2.13 22.11
CA LEU A 856 7.48 -1.18 21.09
C LEU A 856 8.64 -0.51 20.34
N GLU A 857 9.89 -0.83 20.70
CA GLU A 857 11.07 -0.26 20.06
C GLU A 857 11.17 -0.69 18.59
N SER A 858 11.31 0.30 17.71
CA SER A 858 11.32 0.15 16.25
C SER A 858 12.50 0.87 15.56
N LYS A 859 13.05 1.93 16.17
CA LYS A 859 14.09 2.82 15.64
C LYS A 859 15.50 2.46 16.07
N GLY A 860 15.71 2.17 17.35
CA GLY A 860 17.02 1.89 17.92
C GLY A 860 17.52 0.47 17.65
N TYR A 861 18.67 0.14 18.22
CA TYR A 861 19.16 -1.25 18.28
C TYR A 861 18.71 -1.89 19.60
N GLN A 862 18.53 -3.21 19.58
CA GLN A 862 18.14 -3.98 20.77
C GLN A 862 19.04 -5.20 20.92
N PHE A 863 19.48 -5.45 22.14
CA PHE A 863 20.37 -6.55 22.49
C PHE A 863 19.74 -7.33 23.64
N TRP A 864 19.79 -8.66 23.63
CA TRP A 864 19.28 -9.46 24.72
C TRP A 864 20.00 -10.79 24.84
N THR A 865 20.01 -11.30 26.06
CA THR A 865 20.51 -12.62 26.42
C THR A 865 19.52 -13.29 27.39
N LYS A 866 19.80 -14.53 27.77
CA LYS A 866 19.17 -15.16 28.94
C LYS A 866 20.14 -15.16 30.10
N ALA A 867 19.63 -14.91 31.30
CA ALA A 867 20.36 -15.20 32.52
C ALA A 867 20.57 -16.72 32.70
N ASP A 868 21.72 -17.11 33.25
CA ASP A 868 22.05 -18.49 33.60
C ASP A 868 21.34 -18.98 34.88
N ALA A 869 21.64 -20.21 35.33
CA ALA A 869 20.99 -20.83 36.48
C ALA A 869 21.17 -20.03 37.79
N GLU A 870 22.26 -19.28 37.91
CA GLU A 870 22.57 -18.42 39.04
C GLU A 870 22.04 -16.98 38.87
N GLY A 871 21.57 -16.61 37.68
CA GLY A 871 21.05 -15.29 37.33
C GLY A 871 22.07 -14.35 36.68
N TYR A 872 23.28 -14.81 36.35
CA TYR A 872 24.27 -14.00 35.64
C TYR A 872 23.88 -13.82 34.18
N PHE A 873 24.15 -12.64 33.64
CA PHE A 873 23.93 -12.33 32.23
C PHE A 873 25.16 -11.64 31.65
N CYS A 874 25.36 -11.84 30.35
CA CYS A 874 26.39 -11.16 29.57
C CYS A 874 25.82 -10.84 28.18
N ILE A 875 25.93 -9.58 27.79
CA ILE A 875 25.49 -9.04 26.50
C ILE A 875 26.74 -8.45 25.84
N ASN A 876 27.22 -9.11 24.79
CA ASN A 876 28.44 -8.74 24.08
C ASN A 876 28.14 -7.94 22.80
N ASP A 877 29.19 -7.32 22.26
CA ASP A 877 29.21 -6.72 20.92
C ASP A 877 28.15 -5.63 20.72
N ILE A 878 27.82 -4.91 21.80
CA ILE A 878 26.82 -3.84 21.83
C ILE A 878 27.36 -2.63 21.07
N ARG A 879 26.53 -2.06 20.20
CA ARG A 879 26.87 -0.81 19.48
C ARG A 879 26.92 0.36 20.46
N THR A 880 27.86 1.26 20.28
CA THR A 880 27.98 2.48 21.11
C THR A 880 26.69 3.29 21.13
N GLY A 881 26.38 3.88 22.29
CA GLY A 881 25.12 4.59 22.52
C GLY A 881 24.64 4.49 23.97
N ASP A 882 23.52 5.15 24.25
CA ASP A 882 22.85 5.16 25.55
C ASP A 882 21.68 4.17 25.57
N TYR A 883 21.57 3.38 26.63
CA TYR A 883 20.56 2.34 26.79
C TYR A 883 20.00 2.29 28.23
N ASN A 884 18.78 1.81 28.42
CA ASN A 884 18.39 1.23 29.72
C ASN A 884 18.48 -0.30 29.62
N LEU A 885 18.83 -0.94 30.74
CA LEU A 885 18.67 -2.38 30.90
C LEU A 885 17.23 -2.68 31.32
N TYR A 886 16.61 -3.60 30.60
CA TYR A 886 15.30 -4.15 30.89
C TYR A 886 15.42 -5.65 31.16
N ALA A 887 14.53 -6.19 31.99
CA ALA A 887 14.40 -7.63 32.10
C ALA A 887 12.96 -8.08 32.37
N TRP A 888 12.65 -9.31 32.02
CA TRP A 888 11.43 -10.00 32.42
C TRP A 888 11.67 -11.51 32.43
N MET A 889 10.80 -12.25 33.10
CA MET A 889 10.89 -13.71 33.13
C MET A 889 9.53 -14.37 33.34
N SER A 890 9.42 -15.62 32.90
CA SER A 890 8.30 -16.48 33.23
C SER A 890 8.21 -16.70 34.75
N GLY A 891 6.98 -16.76 35.28
CA GLY A 891 6.70 -16.97 36.70
C GLY A 891 6.57 -15.68 37.53
N PHE A 892 6.89 -14.51 36.98
CA PHE A 892 6.73 -13.23 37.67
C PHE A 892 6.06 -12.16 36.77
N ILE A 893 4.99 -11.53 37.26
CA ILE A 893 4.33 -10.40 36.57
C ILE A 893 5.34 -9.27 36.34
N GLY A 894 5.32 -8.71 35.13
CA GLY A 894 5.78 -7.34 34.85
C GLY A 894 7.10 -7.24 34.10
N ASP A 895 7.69 -6.05 34.20
CA ASP A 895 8.95 -5.67 33.58
C ASP A 895 9.87 -5.03 34.63
N TYR A 896 11.13 -5.44 34.64
CA TYR A 896 12.23 -4.73 35.28
C TYR A 896 12.78 -3.67 34.33
N ARG A 897 13.18 -2.53 34.90
CA ARG A 897 14.04 -1.54 34.26
C ARG A 897 15.07 -1.08 35.27
N TYR A 898 16.35 -1.08 34.89
CA TYR A 898 17.39 -0.40 35.65
C TYR A 898 17.29 1.12 35.42
N ASP A 899 17.08 1.89 36.49
CA ASP A 899 16.72 3.31 36.40
C ASP A 899 17.82 4.21 35.81
N SER A 900 19.08 3.85 35.97
CA SER A 900 20.20 4.60 35.39
C SER A 900 20.43 4.20 33.93
N VAL A 901 20.73 5.19 33.09
CA VAL A 901 21.16 4.98 31.70
C VAL A 901 22.59 4.43 31.68
N ILE A 902 22.82 3.46 30.81
CA ILE A 902 24.10 2.81 30.55
C ILE A 902 24.64 3.34 29.23
N THR A 903 25.77 4.06 29.29
CA THR A 903 26.47 4.56 28.10
C THR A 903 27.53 3.56 27.65
N ILE A 904 27.36 2.99 26.47
CA ILE A 904 28.31 2.05 25.84
C ILE A 904 29.29 2.83 24.97
N THR A 905 30.59 2.61 25.19
CA THR A 905 31.69 3.16 24.39
C THR A 905 32.52 2.05 23.74
N ALA A 906 33.31 2.40 22.73
CA ALA A 906 34.16 1.43 22.02
C ALA A 906 35.19 0.81 22.98
N GLY A 907 35.25 -0.52 23.00
CA GLY A 907 36.09 -1.30 23.91
C GLY A 907 35.65 -1.27 25.39
N SER A 908 34.46 -0.79 25.71
CA SER A 908 33.95 -0.81 27.09
C SER A 908 33.54 -2.23 27.52
N ASP A 909 33.77 -2.55 28.79
CA ASP A 909 33.30 -3.76 29.45
C ASP A 909 32.77 -3.35 30.82
N ILE A 910 31.46 -3.43 31.00
CA ILE A 910 30.73 -2.88 32.16
C ILE A 910 30.15 -4.01 32.99
N ASP A 911 30.69 -4.23 34.18
CA ASP A 911 30.06 -5.06 35.21
C ASP A 911 29.08 -4.20 36.04
N MET A 912 27.81 -4.58 36.02
CA MET A 912 26.72 -3.95 36.78
C MET A 912 26.56 -4.51 38.20
N GLY A 913 27.26 -5.59 38.55
CA GLY A 913 27.11 -6.29 39.82
C GLY A 913 25.74 -6.95 40.00
N ASP A 914 25.30 -7.03 41.25
CA ASP A 914 24.00 -7.61 41.63
C ASP A 914 22.85 -6.59 41.44
N LEU A 915 21.97 -6.85 40.49
CA LEU A 915 20.72 -6.14 40.23
C LEU A 915 19.54 -6.87 40.89
N THR A 916 18.61 -6.12 41.51
CA THR A 916 17.40 -6.68 42.12
C THR A 916 16.15 -6.22 41.39
N TYR A 917 15.34 -7.18 40.94
CA TYR A 917 13.97 -6.97 40.48
C TYR A 917 13.00 -7.26 41.62
N GLU A 918 12.15 -6.29 41.98
CA GLU A 918 11.01 -6.48 42.87
C GLU A 918 9.71 -6.49 42.01
N PRO A 919 9.10 -7.65 41.74
CA PRO A 919 7.89 -7.74 40.93
C PRO A 919 6.71 -6.96 41.55
N PRO A 920 5.80 -6.37 40.75
CA PRO A 920 4.65 -5.62 41.26
C PRO A 920 3.80 -6.46 42.23
N ARG A 921 3.71 -6.01 43.48
CA ARG A 921 3.15 -6.78 44.59
C ARG A 921 2.61 -5.86 45.70
N HIS A 922 1.29 -5.70 45.75
CA HIS A 922 0.60 -4.85 46.72
C HIS A 922 0.23 -5.59 48.01
N GLY A 923 -0.10 -6.88 47.91
CA GLY A 923 -0.48 -7.70 49.06
C GLY A 923 -0.32 -9.21 48.81
N PRO A 924 -0.79 -10.06 49.75
CA PRO A 924 -0.77 -11.50 49.58
C PRO A 924 -1.72 -11.93 48.44
N THR A 925 -1.30 -12.88 47.61
CA THR A 925 -2.17 -13.53 46.63
C THR A 925 -3.34 -14.21 47.35
N LEU A 926 -4.58 -13.94 46.93
CA LEU A 926 -5.75 -14.72 47.33
C LEU A 926 -5.98 -15.88 46.36
N TRP A 927 -5.84 -15.61 45.06
CA TRP A 927 -5.87 -16.60 43.99
C TRP A 927 -5.26 -16.04 42.70
N GLU A 928 -4.94 -16.95 41.79
CA GLU A 928 -4.33 -16.66 40.49
C GLU A 928 -4.80 -17.66 39.41
N ILE A 929 -4.67 -17.26 38.14
CA ILE A 929 -5.12 -17.99 36.94
C ILE A 929 -4.07 -17.80 35.84
N GLY A 930 -3.60 -18.87 35.21
CA GLY A 930 -2.55 -18.86 34.18
C GLY A 930 -1.12 -18.92 34.75
N ILE A 931 -0.13 -18.66 33.89
CA ILE A 931 1.29 -18.55 34.21
C ILE A 931 1.79 -17.21 33.63
N PRO A 932 2.41 -16.31 34.42
CA PRO A 932 2.86 -15.03 33.88
C PRO A 932 4.15 -15.24 33.06
N ASP A 933 4.00 -15.51 31.76
CA ASP A 933 5.09 -15.79 30.81
C ASP A 933 4.96 -15.04 29.47
N ARG A 934 3.95 -14.19 29.39
CA ARG A 934 3.49 -13.32 28.28
C ARG A 934 2.76 -14.02 27.16
N THR A 935 2.28 -15.25 27.34
CA THR A 935 1.53 -15.96 26.32
C THR A 935 0.22 -16.56 26.84
N ALA A 936 -0.63 -17.01 25.93
CA ALA A 936 -1.87 -17.73 26.23
C ALA A 936 -1.76 -19.22 25.90
N ALA A 937 -0.56 -19.79 26.06
CA ALA A 937 -0.21 -21.13 25.57
C ALA A 937 -0.79 -22.27 26.42
N GLU A 938 -0.89 -22.02 27.72
CA GLU A 938 -1.31 -22.93 28.77
C GLU A 938 -2.83 -23.00 28.92
N PHE A 939 -3.55 -21.98 28.46
CA PHE A 939 -5.00 -21.94 28.44
C PHE A 939 -5.62 -22.92 27.43
N TYR A 940 -6.93 -23.16 27.58
CA TYR A 940 -7.65 -24.12 26.75
C TYR A 940 -7.76 -23.68 25.29
N ILE A 941 -6.87 -24.23 24.48
CA ILE A 941 -6.95 -24.22 23.02
C ILE A 941 -7.89 -25.37 22.58
N PRO A 942 -9.00 -25.09 21.87
CA PRO A 942 -9.93 -26.11 21.42
C PRO A 942 -9.34 -26.96 20.29
N ASN A 943 -10.00 -28.07 19.95
CA ASN A 943 -9.70 -28.76 18.69
C ASN A 943 -10.15 -27.90 17.49
N PRO A 944 -9.47 -27.93 16.33
CA PRO A 944 -9.91 -27.21 15.14
C PRO A 944 -11.23 -27.74 14.58
N ASN A 945 -11.88 -26.95 13.73
CA ASN A 945 -12.98 -27.46 12.90
C ASN A 945 -12.40 -28.47 11.88
N PRO A 946 -12.94 -29.71 11.76
CA PRO A 946 -12.44 -30.70 10.81
C PRO A 946 -12.38 -30.26 9.35
N MET A 947 -13.16 -29.24 8.96
CA MET A 947 -13.16 -28.66 7.61
C MET A 947 -11.90 -27.83 7.29
N TYR A 948 -11.17 -27.39 8.31
CA TYR A 948 -10.09 -26.39 8.19
C TYR A 948 -8.74 -26.85 8.78
N ILE A 949 -8.55 -28.17 8.95
CA ILE A 949 -7.32 -28.72 9.56
C ILE A 949 -6.11 -28.47 8.65
N ASN A 950 -5.12 -27.73 9.13
CA ASN A 950 -3.77 -27.77 8.59
C ASN A 950 -3.00 -28.94 9.24
N LYS A 951 -2.44 -29.85 8.44
CA LYS A 951 -1.87 -31.11 8.96
C LYS A 951 -0.57 -30.93 9.72
N LEU A 952 0.15 -29.83 9.50
CA LEU A 952 1.39 -29.50 10.21
C LEU A 952 1.17 -29.33 11.72
N TYR A 953 -0.02 -28.87 12.12
CA TYR A 953 -0.33 -28.52 13.51
C TYR A 953 -1.27 -29.53 14.19
N VAL A 954 -1.36 -30.76 13.68
CA VAL A 954 -2.07 -31.87 14.34
C VAL A 954 -1.11 -32.52 15.34
N ASN A 955 -1.53 -32.66 16.59
CA ASN A 955 -0.71 -33.17 17.71
C ASN A 955 0.62 -32.41 17.91
N HIS A 956 0.66 -31.13 17.54
CA HIS A 956 1.83 -30.26 17.58
C HIS A 956 1.74 -29.28 18.77
N PRO A 957 2.85 -28.84 19.40
CA PRO A 957 2.82 -27.81 20.45
C PRO A 957 2.14 -26.52 19.96
N ASP A 958 2.52 -25.99 18.79
CA ASP A 958 1.84 -24.89 18.10
C ASP A 958 0.43 -25.22 17.55
N ARG A 959 -0.37 -26.11 18.17
CA ARG A 959 -1.74 -26.40 17.71
C ARG A 959 -2.68 -25.18 17.74
N TYR A 960 -2.31 -24.12 18.47
CA TYR A 960 -2.94 -22.81 18.40
C TYR A 960 -2.87 -22.15 17.01
N ARG A 961 -2.03 -22.66 16.09
CA ARG A 961 -1.91 -22.17 14.72
C ARG A 961 -2.99 -22.70 13.77
N GLN A 962 -3.98 -23.46 14.25
CA GLN A 962 -5.06 -23.93 13.38
C GLN A 962 -6.05 -22.80 13.05
N TYR A 963 -6.50 -22.74 11.80
CA TYR A 963 -7.48 -21.75 11.38
C TYR A 963 -8.84 -21.94 12.08
N GLY A 964 -9.50 -20.84 12.43
CA GLY A 964 -10.88 -20.84 12.95
C GLY A 964 -11.03 -21.21 14.43
N LEU A 965 -9.93 -21.31 15.19
CA LEU A 965 -9.99 -21.66 16.63
C LEU A 965 -10.82 -20.68 17.46
N TRP A 966 -10.87 -19.39 17.08
CA TRP A 966 -11.69 -18.39 17.77
C TRP A 966 -13.19 -18.66 17.63
N GLU A 967 -13.68 -19.13 16.46
CA GLU A 967 -15.11 -19.43 16.27
C GLU A 967 -15.59 -20.57 17.17
N ARG A 968 -14.68 -21.49 17.57
CA ARG A 968 -14.99 -22.60 18.48
C ARG A 968 -15.51 -22.13 19.84
N TYR A 969 -15.30 -20.87 20.24
CA TYR A 969 -15.94 -20.32 21.43
C TYR A 969 -17.47 -20.41 21.33
N THR A 970 -18.05 -20.12 20.16
CA THR A 970 -19.50 -20.20 19.93
C THR A 970 -20.02 -21.64 20.05
N ASP A 971 -19.25 -22.62 19.56
CA ASP A 971 -19.62 -24.04 19.66
C ASP A 971 -19.66 -24.56 21.10
N LEU A 972 -18.76 -24.07 21.95
CA LEU A 972 -18.62 -24.49 23.35
C LEU A 972 -19.54 -23.70 24.29
N TYR A 973 -19.84 -22.45 23.95
CA TYR A 973 -20.57 -21.48 24.76
C TYR A 973 -21.76 -20.86 23.99
N PRO A 974 -22.70 -21.67 23.43
CA PRO A 974 -23.73 -21.17 22.52
C PRO A 974 -24.73 -20.22 23.20
N ASP A 975 -25.19 -20.54 24.41
CA ASP A 975 -26.25 -19.79 25.11
C ASP A 975 -25.76 -19.03 26.36
N LYS A 976 -24.54 -19.32 26.82
CA LYS A 976 -23.98 -18.85 28.09
C LYS A 976 -22.48 -18.67 27.95
N ASP A 977 -21.93 -17.68 28.65
CA ASP A 977 -20.49 -17.41 28.68
C ASP A 977 -19.75 -18.23 29.75
N LEU A 978 -18.42 -18.19 29.65
CA LEU A 978 -17.48 -18.92 30.51
C LEU A 978 -17.64 -18.57 31.99
N VAL A 979 -17.70 -19.59 32.85
CA VAL A 979 -17.71 -19.44 34.32
C VAL A 979 -16.56 -20.26 34.90
N TYR A 980 -15.58 -19.57 35.49
CA TYR A 980 -14.42 -20.16 36.16
C TYR A 980 -14.62 -20.08 37.68
N ILE A 981 -14.47 -21.20 38.38
CA ILE A 981 -14.63 -21.28 39.84
C ILE A 981 -13.26 -21.53 40.46
N VAL A 982 -12.73 -20.56 41.20
CA VAL A 982 -11.43 -20.65 41.87
C VAL A 982 -11.41 -21.85 42.83
N GLY A 983 -10.37 -22.68 42.71
CA GLY A 983 -10.21 -23.91 43.48
C GLY A 983 -11.00 -25.12 42.96
N VAL A 984 -11.77 -24.98 41.88
CA VAL A 984 -12.55 -26.07 41.26
C VAL A 984 -12.25 -26.21 39.76
N SER A 985 -12.22 -25.09 39.03
CA SER A 985 -11.87 -25.05 37.61
C SER A 985 -10.36 -25.15 37.38
N ASP A 986 -9.99 -25.68 36.23
CA ASP A 986 -8.60 -25.85 35.77
C ASP A 986 -8.39 -24.97 34.52
N TYR A 987 -7.54 -23.95 34.60
CA TYR A 987 -7.34 -23.00 33.49
C TYR A 987 -6.80 -23.66 32.20
N THR A 988 -6.18 -24.84 32.28
CA THR A 988 -5.72 -25.58 31.10
C THR A 988 -6.86 -26.24 30.31
N LYS A 989 -8.08 -26.28 30.88
CA LYS A 989 -9.27 -26.96 30.33
C LYS A 989 -10.51 -26.07 30.28
N ASP A 990 -10.69 -25.22 31.29
CA ASP A 990 -11.92 -24.47 31.55
C ASP A 990 -11.78 -22.97 31.24
N TRP A 991 -10.55 -22.49 30.99
CA TRP A 991 -10.28 -21.11 30.59
C TRP A 991 -9.93 -21.07 29.10
N PHE A 992 -10.85 -20.61 28.25
CA PHE A 992 -10.64 -20.57 26.81
C PHE A 992 -9.52 -19.57 26.44
N PHE A 993 -8.66 -19.91 25.49
CA PHE A 993 -7.43 -19.13 25.22
C PHE A 993 -7.66 -17.68 24.73
N ALA A 994 -8.81 -17.38 24.12
CA ALA A 994 -9.13 -16.06 23.57
C ALA A 994 -10.54 -15.58 23.94
N HIS A 995 -10.63 -14.47 24.67
CA HIS A 995 -11.88 -13.82 25.01
C HIS A 995 -12.36 -12.98 23.82
N VAL A 996 -13.29 -13.58 23.07
CA VAL A 996 -13.83 -13.12 21.77
C VAL A 996 -15.36 -13.04 21.83
N PRO A 997 -16.01 -12.25 20.95
CA PRO A 997 -17.45 -12.18 20.90
C PRO A 997 -18.06 -13.49 20.35
N ARG A 998 -19.24 -13.84 20.85
CA ARG A 998 -20.03 -14.98 20.38
C ARG A 998 -20.72 -14.63 19.06
N LYS A 999 -20.66 -15.52 18.09
CA LYS A 999 -21.41 -15.43 16.83
C LYS A 999 -22.87 -15.86 17.04
N LYS A 1000 -23.82 -15.15 16.44
CA LYS A 1000 -25.25 -15.47 16.48
C LYS A 1000 -25.72 -16.13 15.18
N ASP A 1001 -26.89 -16.77 15.22
CA ASP A 1001 -27.53 -17.41 14.06
C ASP A 1001 -27.77 -16.46 12.88
N ASP A 1002 -27.97 -15.16 13.15
CA ASP A 1002 -28.14 -14.11 12.13
C ASP A 1002 -26.81 -13.62 11.53
N GLY A 1003 -25.68 -14.20 11.95
CA GLY A 1003 -24.33 -13.83 11.55
C GLY A 1003 -23.76 -12.60 12.27
N SER A 1004 -24.50 -11.98 13.17
CA SER A 1004 -23.99 -10.89 14.02
C SER A 1004 -23.11 -11.41 15.17
N TYR A 1005 -22.40 -10.51 15.83
CA TYR A 1005 -21.54 -10.82 16.98
C TYR A 1005 -22.11 -10.20 18.26
N GLN A 1006 -21.88 -10.86 19.39
CA GLN A 1006 -22.30 -10.43 20.72
C GLN A 1006 -21.11 -10.35 21.67
N ALA A 1007 -21.04 -9.26 22.44
CA ALA A 1007 -20.15 -9.12 23.59
C ALA A 1007 -20.33 -10.30 24.56
N THR A 1008 -19.25 -10.75 25.16
CA THR A 1008 -19.21 -11.91 26.06
C THR A 1008 -18.77 -11.46 27.45
N THR A 1009 -19.36 -12.07 28.49
CA THR A 1009 -19.05 -11.75 29.90
C THR A 1009 -18.65 -13.00 30.65
N TRP A 1010 -17.35 -13.18 30.84
CA TRP A 1010 -16.79 -14.28 31.62
C TRP A 1010 -16.91 -13.99 33.12
N GLN A 1011 -17.09 -15.03 33.93
CA GLN A 1011 -17.24 -14.93 35.38
C GLN A 1011 -16.08 -15.64 36.08
N ILE A 1012 -15.44 -14.97 37.04
CA ILE A 1012 -14.53 -15.59 38.01
C ILE A 1012 -15.24 -15.62 39.36
N LYS A 1013 -15.58 -16.81 39.84
CA LYS A 1013 -16.21 -17.04 41.14
C LYS A 1013 -15.19 -17.49 42.18
N PHE A 1014 -15.23 -16.92 43.37
CA PHE A 1014 -14.30 -17.24 44.46
C PHE A 1014 -14.93 -16.94 45.82
N ASN A 1015 -14.47 -17.61 46.87
CA ASN A 1015 -14.88 -17.31 48.24
C ASN A 1015 -13.87 -16.38 48.94
N ILE A 1016 -14.35 -15.50 49.82
CA ILE A 1016 -13.54 -14.80 50.82
C ILE A 1016 -14.16 -15.06 52.20
N ASP A 1017 -13.36 -15.57 53.15
CA ASP A 1017 -13.83 -15.85 54.51
C ASP A 1017 -14.03 -14.60 55.37
N ASN A 1018 -13.22 -13.55 55.13
CA ASN A 1018 -13.31 -12.26 55.82
C ASN A 1018 -12.86 -11.15 54.84
N ALA A 1019 -13.80 -10.27 54.48
CA ALA A 1019 -13.58 -9.17 53.55
C ALA A 1019 -13.43 -7.85 54.32
N ASP A 1020 -12.23 -7.26 54.34
CA ASP A 1020 -11.99 -5.95 54.96
C ASP A 1020 -12.70 -4.87 54.15
N GLN A 1021 -13.92 -4.53 54.58
CA GLN A 1021 -14.80 -3.54 53.97
C GLN A 1021 -14.16 -2.14 53.85
N SER A 1022 -13.12 -1.83 54.63
CA SER A 1022 -12.46 -0.53 54.68
C SER A 1022 -11.22 -0.43 53.77
N ALA A 1023 -10.67 -1.57 53.34
CA ALA A 1023 -9.44 -1.63 52.58
C ALA A 1023 -9.65 -1.75 51.07
N ASN A 1024 -8.55 -1.73 50.31
CA ASN A 1024 -8.56 -1.89 48.86
C ASN A 1024 -7.83 -3.19 48.47
N TYR A 1025 -8.53 -4.03 47.71
CA TYR A 1025 -8.00 -5.23 47.06
C TYR A 1025 -7.48 -4.86 45.66
N LYS A 1026 -6.61 -5.69 45.10
CA LYS A 1026 -5.96 -5.43 43.80
C LYS A 1026 -6.11 -6.60 42.86
N LEU A 1027 -6.85 -6.42 41.77
CA LEU A 1027 -6.91 -7.38 40.67
C LEU A 1027 -5.90 -6.98 39.60
N LEU A 1028 -4.85 -7.77 39.45
CA LEU A 1028 -3.88 -7.65 38.37
C LEU A 1028 -4.37 -8.45 37.16
N LEU A 1029 -4.40 -7.79 36.00
CA LEU A 1029 -4.80 -8.35 34.72
C LEU A 1029 -3.64 -8.21 33.75
N ALA A 1030 -2.92 -9.30 33.49
CA ALA A 1030 -1.91 -9.38 32.44
C ALA A 1030 -2.54 -9.97 31.17
N LEU A 1031 -2.38 -9.25 30.06
CA LEU A 1031 -2.87 -9.63 28.74
C LEU A 1031 -1.68 -9.97 27.83
N ALA A 1032 -1.70 -11.15 27.23
CA ALA A 1032 -0.74 -11.56 26.21
C ALA A 1032 -0.92 -10.80 24.89
N THR A 1033 -2.15 -10.40 24.55
CA THR A 1033 -2.46 -9.58 23.37
C THR A 1033 -3.86 -8.96 23.47
N ALA A 1034 -4.10 -7.89 22.69
CA ALA A 1034 -5.42 -7.33 22.47
C ALA A 1034 -5.62 -6.98 20.98
N ASN A 1035 -6.85 -7.08 20.48
CA ASN A 1035 -7.21 -6.63 19.14
C ASN A 1035 -8.57 -5.94 19.15
N SER A 1036 -8.59 -4.61 18.97
CA SER A 1036 -9.82 -3.79 18.94
C SER A 1036 -10.83 -4.14 20.04
N ALA A 1037 -10.34 -4.32 21.27
CA ALA A 1037 -11.10 -4.88 22.38
C ALA A 1037 -11.25 -3.88 23.52
N GLU A 1038 -12.36 -3.94 24.25
CA GLU A 1038 -12.52 -3.24 25.52
C GLU A 1038 -12.84 -4.27 26.60
N LEU A 1039 -11.98 -4.37 27.62
CA LEU A 1039 -12.21 -5.20 28.80
C LEU A 1039 -12.80 -4.34 29.91
N GLN A 1040 -14.03 -4.67 30.31
CA GLN A 1040 -14.71 -4.09 31.46
C GLN A 1040 -14.71 -5.07 32.64
N VAL A 1041 -14.51 -4.56 33.85
CA VAL A 1041 -14.53 -5.34 35.09
C VAL A 1041 -15.67 -4.85 35.98
N ARG A 1042 -16.45 -5.79 36.53
CA ARG A 1042 -17.46 -5.54 37.58
C ARG A 1042 -17.35 -6.58 38.68
N VAL A 1043 -17.90 -6.29 39.86
CA VAL A 1043 -17.81 -7.14 41.05
C VAL A 1043 -19.19 -7.30 41.67
N ASN A 1044 -19.59 -8.56 41.87
CA ASN A 1044 -20.84 -9.06 42.45
C ASN A 1044 -22.14 -8.68 41.71
N ASP A 1045 -22.28 -7.44 41.25
CA ASP A 1045 -23.35 -6.98 40.37
C ASP A 1045 -22.83 -6.79 38.92
N PRO A 1046 -23.41 -7.44 37.91
CA PRO A 1046 -23.02 -7.28 36.50
C PRO A 1046 -23.63 -6.05 35.81
N GLU A 1047 -24.64 -5.41 36.40
CA GLU A 1047 -25.38 -4.29 35.79
C GLU A 1047 -24.78 -2.86 35.93
N PRO A 1048 -23.84 -2.55 36.85
CA PRO A 1048 -23.38 -1.18 37.05
C PRO A 1048 -22.80 -0.52 35.79
N SER A 1049 -23.22 0.73 35.58
CA SER A 1049 -22.76 1.61 34.52
C SER A 1049 -22.41 2.98 35.12
N PRO A 1050 -21.14 3.41 35.11
CA PRO A 1050 -19.98 2.74 34.49
C PRO A 1050 -19.56 1.44 35.22
N PRO A 1051 -18.80 0.55 34.54
CA PRO A 1051 -18.11 -0.56 35.21
C PRO A 1051 -17.08 -0.05 36.23
N LEU A 1052 -16.63 -0.92 37.14
CA LEU A 1052 -15.59 -0.60 38.12
C LEU A 1052 -14.27 -0.22 37.43
N PHE A 1053 -13.96 -0.89 36.32
CA PHE A 1053 -12.83 -0.58 35.46
C PHE A 1053 -13.18 -0.86 33.99
N SER A 1054 -12.62 -0.07 33.08
CA SER A 1054 -12.58 -0.36 31.66
C SER A 1054 -11.21 0.01 31.12
N THR A 1055 -10.66 -0.80 30.23
CA THR A 1055 -9.43 -0.47 29.47
C THR A 1055 -9.67 0.64 28.44
N GLY A 1056 -10.92 0.93 28.08
CA GLY A 1056 -11.25 1.50 26.78
C GLY A 1056 -10.89 0.56 25.63
N ASN A 1057 -11.01 1.02 24.39
CA ASN A 1057 -10.58 0.24 23.23
C ASN A 1057 -9.05 0.17 23.17
N ILE A 1058 -8.50 -1.05 23.16
CA ILE A 1058 -7.08 -1.38 23.16
C ILE A 1058 -6.76 -2.46 22.11
N GLY A 1059 -5.50 -2.51 21.66
CA GLY A 1059 -4.99 -3.56 20.77
C GLY A 1059 -4.56 -3.07 19.41
N HIS A 1060 -5.07 -3.75 18.36
CA HIS A 1060 -4.67 -3.69 16.94
C HIS A 1060 -3.50 -4.64 16.56
N ASP A 1061 -3.04 -5.46 17.50
CA ASP A 1061 -2.03 -6.52 17.30
C ASP A 1061 -2.42 -7.51 16.15
N ASN A 1062 -3.73 -7.76 15.99
CA ASN A 1062 -4.35 -8.75 15.08
C ASN A 1062 -3.92 -10.21 15.30
N THR A 1063 -3.40 -10.54 16.49
CA THR A 1063 -2.89 -11.88 16.86
C THR A 1063 -3.88 -13.02 16.64
N ILE A 1064 -5.17 -12.81 16.96
CA ILE A 1064 -6.25 -13.82 16.83
C ILE A 1064 -6.42 -14.28 15.38
N ALA A 1065 -6.45 -13.35 14.43
CA ALA A 1065 -6.54 -13.65 13.00
C ALA A 1065 -5.22 -14.14 12.39
N ARG A 1066 -4.12 -14.06 13.12
CA ARG A 1066 -2.75 -14.34 12.66
C ARG A 1066 -2.13 -15.55 13.35
N HIS A 1067 -2.95 -16.49 13.82
CA HIS A 1067 -2.51 -17.79 14.36
C HIS A 1067 -1.53 -17.66 15.54
N GLY A 1068 -1.59 -16.56 16.30
CA GLY A 1068 -0.71 -16.30 17.43
C GLY A 1068 -1.40 -16.48 18.78
N ILE A 1069 -0.59 -16.53 19.85
CA ILE A 1069 -1.04 -16.59 21.26
C ILE A 1069 -0.46 -15.46 22.14
N HIS A 1070 0.26 -14.52 21.52
CA HIS A 1070 0.76 -13.29 22.15
C HIS A 1070 1.06 -12.21 21.09
N GLY A 1071 1.08 -10.96 21.55
CA GLY A 1071 1.30 -9.73 20.77
C GLY A 1071 1.99 -8.71 21.67
N ILE A 1072 1.36 -7.54 21.93
CA ILE A 1072 1.84 -6.61 22.96
C ILE A 1072 1.32 -7.04 24.33
N TYR A 1073 2.26 -7.23 25.27
CA TYR A 1073 1.98 -7.49 26.68
C TYR A 1073 1.45 -6.23 27.37
N ARG A 1074 0.33 -6.34 28.09
CA ARG A 1074 -0.30 -5.22 28.81
C ARG A 1074 -0.69 -5.66 30.22
N LEU A 1075 -0.26 -4.90 31.23
CA LEU A 1075 -0.55 -5.15 32.65
C LEU A 1075 -1.42 -4.04 33.24
N TYR A 1076 -2.55 -4.40 33.82
CA TYR A 1076 -3.45 -3.48 34.53
C TYR A 1076 -3.56 -3.84 36.02
N SER A 1077 -3.70 -2.83 36.89
CA SER A 1077 -3.91 -2.97 38.34
C SER A 1077 -5.22 -2.33 38.74
N VAL A 1078 -6.29 -3.13 38.77
CA VAL A 1078 -7.65 -2.71 39.10
C VAL A 1078 -7.81 -2.66 40.62
N VAL A 1079 -8.35 -1.56 41.14
CA VAL A 1079 -8.65 -1.39 42.56
C VAL A 1079 -10.07 -1.86 42.82
N ILE A 1080 -10.24 -2.84 43.70
CA ILE A 1080 -11.54 -3.32 44.18
C ILE A 1080 -11.71 -2.82 45.62
N PRO A 1081 -12.60 -1.84 45.89
CA PRO A 1081 -12.92 -1.44 47.25
C PRO A 1081 -13.51 -2.63 48.02
N GLY A 1082 -13.03 -2.89 49.23
CA GLY A 1082 -13.49 -4.01 50.05
C GLY A 1082 -14.99 -3.99 50.33
N GLY A 1083 -15.60 -2.79 50.40
CA GLY A 1083 -17.05 -2.60 50.49
C GLY A 1083 -17.88 -3.06 49.28
N GLN A 1084 -17.25 -3.55 48.19
CA GLN A 1084 -17.92 -4.25 47.09
C GLN A 1084 -17.83 -5.77 47.21
N LEU A 1085 -17.01 -6.28 48.13
CA LEU A 1085 -16.84 -7.71 48.40
C LEU A 1085 -17.68 -8.12 49.62
N VAL A 1086 -18.18 -9.35 49.60
CA VAL A 1086 -18.96 -9.95 50.69
C VAL A 1086 -18.21 -11.14 51.30
N GLU A 1087 -18.55 -11.52 52.52
CA GLU A 1087 -18.13 -12.82 53.08
C GLU A 1087 -18.86 -13.96 52.34
N GLY A 1088 -18.13 -15.01 51.96
CA GLY A 1088 -18.63 -16.09 51.10
C GLY A 1088 -18.38 -15.86 49.62
N GLU A 1089 -19.33 -16.29 48.76
CA GLU A 1089 -19.16 -16.28 47.30
C GLU A 1089 -19.18 -14.85 46.74
N ASN A 1090 -18.12 -14.52 45.99
CA ASN A 1090 -17.99 -13.32 45.19
C ASN A 1090 -17.83 -13.70 43.70
N THR A 1091 -18.25 -12.81 42.80
CA THR A 1091 -18.08 -12.96 41.35
C THR A 1091 -17.44 -11.71 40.76
N ILE A 1092 -16.32 -11.86 40.05
CA ILE A 1092 -15.80 -10.83 39.14
C ILE A 1092 -16.33 -11.13 37.73
N TYR A 1093 -16.94 -10.13 37.09
CA TYR A 1093 -17.37 -10.19 35.71
C TYR A 1093 -16.35 -9.49 34.82
N LEU A 1094 -15.82 -10.22 33.84
CA LEU A 1094 -14.93 -9.71 32.80
C LEU A 1094 -15.73 -9.66 31.50
N THR A 1095 -16.10 -8.47 31.03
CA THR A 1095 -16.83 -8.29 29.76
C THR A 1095 -15.86 -7.82 28.68
N GLN A 1096 -15.70 -8.59 27.61
CA GLN A 1096 -15.22 -8.05 26.34
C GLN A 1096 -16.42 -7.37 25.68
N ALA A 1097 -16.35 -6.05 25.48
CA ALA A 1097 -17.50 -5.23 25.05
C ALA A 1097 -17.59 -4.98 23.53
N MET A 1098 -16.61 -5.41 22.74
CA MET A 1098 -16.46 -5.11 21.31
C MET A 1098 -16.88 -6.31 20.46
N ALA A 1099 -18.00 -6.16 19.73
CA ALA A 1099 -18.62 -7.25 18.98
C ALA A 1099 -19.12 -6.81 17.58
N SER A 1100 -18.25 -6.17 16.81
CA SER A 1100 -18.41 -5.84 15.40
C SER A 1100 -17.77 -6.87 14.46
N SER A 1101 -16.79 -7.64 14.94
CA SER A 1101 -15.95 -8.56 14.15
C SER A 1101 -15.55 -9.79 14.98
N PRO A 1102 -15.37 -10.98 14.36
CA PRO A 1102 -14.94 -12.19 15.07
C PRO A 1102 -13.51 -12.10 15.66
N PHE A 1103 -12.74 -11.11 15.22
CA PHE A 1103 -11.34 -10.91 15.62
C PHE A 1103 -11.16 -9.85 16.71
N GLU A 1104 -12.24 -9.22 17.16
CA GLU A 1104 -12.20 -8.34 18.33
C GLU A 1104 -12.03 -9.19 19.57
N GLY A 1105 -11.02 -8.94 20.40
CA GLY A 1105 -10.76 -9.81 21.54
C GLY A 1105 -9.43 -9.61 22.22
N ILE A 1106 -9.26 -10.37 23.29
CA ILE A 1106 -8.11 -10.32 24.19
C ILE A 1106 -7.70 -11.74 24.55
N MET A 1107 -6.40 -12.00 24.65
CA MET A 1107 -5.89 -13.21 25.29
C MET A 1107 -5.23 -12.80 26.58
N TYR A 1108 -5.57 -13.51 27.65
CA TYR A 1108 -4.92 -13.32 28.94
C TYR A 1108 -3.53 -13.96 28.92
N ASP A 1109 -2.64 -13.44 29.74
CA ASP A 1109 -1.40 -14.10 30.17
C ASP A 1109 -1.65 -14.65 31.57
N TYR A 1110 -1.97 -13.77 32.52
CA TYR A 1110 -2.14 -14.15 33.91
C TYR A 1110 -3.06 -13.19 34.64
N ILE A 1111 -3.85 -13.72 35.58
CA ILE A 1111 -4.77 -12.94 36.41
C ILE A 1111 -4.48 -13.26 37.87
N ARG A 1112 -4.41 -12.23 38.72
CA ARG A 1112 -4.17 -12.39 40.17
C ARG A 1112 -5.01 -11.44 40.99
N LEU A 1113 -5.69 -11.93 42.02
CA LEU A 1113 -6.30 -11.09 43.05
C LEU A 1113 -5.41 -11.06 44.30
N GLU A 1114 -5.07 -9.86 44.76
CA GLU A 1114 -4.30 -9.63 45.99
C GLU A 1114 -5.18 -8.98 47.06
N GLY A 1115 -5.01 -9.44 48.30
CA GLY A 1115 -5.59 -8.82 49.49
C GLY A 1115 -4.91 -7.50 49.87
N PRO A 1116 -5.46 -6.75 50.84
CA PRO A 1116 -4.77 -5.60 51.39
C PRO A 1116 -3.47 -6.02 52.11
N PRO A 1117 -2.42 -5.17 52.12
CA PRO A 1117 -1.20 -5.47 52.86
C PRO A 1117 -1.49 -5.53 54.37
N SER A 1118 -1.18 -6.68 54.97
CA SER A 1118 -1.37 -6.91 56.40
C SER A 1118 -0.50 -5.99 57.25
N SER A 1119 -1.09 -5.30 58.23
CA SER A 1119 -0.40 -4.40 59.17
C SER A 1119 0.44 -5.15 60.23
N SER A 1120 0.34 -6.47 60.28
CA SER A 1120 1.10 -7.35 61.18
C SER A 1120 2.25 -8.06 60.44
N SER A 1121 3.47 -7.84 60.92
CA SER A 1121 4.60 -8.73 60.66
C SER A 1121 4.41 -10.10 61.35
N LEU A 1122 5.07 -11.13 60.81
CA LEU A 1122 5.35 -12.44 61.42
C LEU A 1122 4.14 -13.34 61.76
N SER A 1123 3.84 -14.32 60.89
CA SER A 1123 4.24 -15.73 61.12
C SER A 1123 3.61 -16.69 60.08
N LYS A 1124 4.42 -17.26 59.18
CA LYS A 1124 4.03 -18.48 58.44
C LYS A 1124 4.09 -19.64 59.44
N GLN A 1125 2.96 -20.28 59.75
CA GLN A 1125 2.98 -21.69 60.17
C GLN A 1125 3.00 -22.58 58.92
N ILE A 1126 3.66 -23.72 59.07
CA ILE A 1126 4.16 -24.62 58.01
C ILE A 1126 3.01 -25.31 57.26
#